data_AF-A0A3C1ACH5-F1
#
_entry.id   AF-A0A3C1ACH5-F1
#
_cell.length_a   1.000
_cell.length_b   1.000
_cell.length_c   1.000
_cell.angle_alpha   90.00
_cell.angle_beta   90.00
_cell.angle_gamma   90.00
#
_symmetry.space_group_name_H-M   'P 1'
#
loop_
_entity.id
_entity.type
_entity.pdbx_description
1 polymer ?
#
loop_
_entity_poly.entity_id
_entity_poly.type
_entity_poly.pdbx_seq_one_letter_code
_entity_poly.pdbx_strand_id
1 'polypeptide(L)'
;SKLFLYYPLIGTEEFGFNFLVHSKQFAPTEPRDGIHLKSKNEQVQEKEKHNRFLIERASELISDFSKKYCLTIQNPLYLADINFNSHSQNIHLSEYFKELKNSWVDRFKAIRLVETENDRITPEKTLFFSSELLLDEKYFDSIYSIVNLYWNNIPKKDITASWTEYVTKWEYVDLSFIKITDIVKKIEEAKNLESFSDTIHLKQFYKYLIEYGYGEVFNQYKLLPNIKNEFRLQSQLNTTLNIDDILISVADVIIPDVPKRYIKSGFEYNLVFEPYDRKQFSKEINSQISEYNKALKEDCLLEQAILIALIDYCKIFPSLENTGTRGQLVNLICEYYEIDSKFENLPNITNQEIDFLTPIKCLLRNFIWDLNTKDQSWIESNKDFLRKVVFVIYDYYDYDDIVQTLPIFPNQLFELCKRSELRLDDNIPDDLKDLYDDIVKPAKLIRSTLVLDGFGNYIKDGETKYSKSLGDSIEKVFHDEMPLTQINEHPHKKEILWIIKKIADDDKWSKYFPTIEEKKAIIMMARISDNETKNDLFSIIGLDKRKIALLGKISRRDDLERLIALGEAALEEENRNNADFNFKHTIGTHIEKLIREKIGFELTNFKIEVREQQGGQDIIVEYNNNIVYYIEVKSRWDIRNSITMSPLQMEKSVINKSKYSLCCVDMTNYKVGETDRYNVSDINIILERINVLNDIGGRIEPLLTGVIAAKDFDNEITLTGDYRGTIPQSIVKLGESIDDFVNHLIQVIRNN
;
A
#
# COMPACT_ATOMS: atom_id res chain seq x y z
N SER A 1 116.63 7.35 9.09
CA SER A 1 115.90 7.76 10.30
C SER A 1 116.35 9.17 10.67
N LYS A 2 115.42 10.12 10.81
CA LYS A 2 115.72 11.44 11.41
C LYS A 2 114.53 11.79 12.32
N LEU A 3 114.81 11.80 13.62
CA LEU A 3 113.86 12.04 14.70
C LEU A 3 113.66 13.54 14.94
N PHE A 4 112.45 13.85 15.40
CA PHE A 4 111.78 15.15 15.47
C PHE A 4 112.46 16.17 16.40
N LEU A 5 112.42 17.44 15.98
CA LEU A 5 112.79 18.60 16.79
C LEU A 5 111.58 19.55 16.79
N TYR A 6 111.11 19.85 18.01
CA TYR A 6 109.86 20.51 18.41
C TYR A 6 108.70 19.55 18.75
N TYR A 7 108.49 19.40 20.05
CA TYR A 7 107.34 18.73 20.65
C TYR A 7 106.06 19.55 20.38
N PRO A 8 104.89 18.90 20.26
CA PRO A 8 103.61 19.62 20.32
C PRO A 8 103.52 20.42 21.63
N LEU A 9 102.80 21.54 21.61
CA LEU A 9 102.47 22.25 22.85
C LEU A 9 101.72 21.28 23.77
N ILE A 10 102.20 21.10 25.00
CA ILE A 10 101.51 20.29 26.01
C ILE A 10 100.11 20.91 26.22
N GLY A 11 99.05 20.12 26.13
CA GLY A 11 97.66 20.58 26.26
C GLY A 11 96.94 20.90 24.95
N THR A 12 97.54 20.68 23.77
CA THR A 12 96.81 20.80 22.49
C THR A 12 95.65 19.80 22.35
N GLU A 13 95.80 18.63 22.97
CA GLU A 13 94.79 17.59 23.11
C GLU A 13 93.53 18.05 23.86
N GLU A 14 93.64 19.09 24.68
CA GLU A 14 92.54 19.70 25.45
C GLU A 14 92.22 21.13 24.99
N PHE A 15 92.77 21.57 23.85
CA PHE A 15 92.63 22.96 23.38
C PHE A 15 91.19 23.31 22.96
N GLY A 16 90.38 22.30 22.64
CA GLY A 16 88.98 22.47 22.25
C GLY A 16 88.72 22.37 20.74
N PHE A 17 89.61 21.73 19.99
CA PHE A 17 89.33 21.26 18.62
C PHE A 17 90.15 20.01 18.28
N ASN A 18 89.79 19.32 17.20
CA ASN A 18 90.45 18.08 16.76
C ASN A 18 91.53 18.29 15.69
N PHE A 19 92.41 19.28 15.90
CA PHE A 19 93.50 19.64 15.00
C PHE A 19 94.80 19.81 15.78
N LEU A 20 95.94 19.53 15.14
CA LEU A 20 97.25 19.82 15.72
C LEU A 20 97.84 21.07 15.07
N VAL A 21 98.04 22.12 15.87
CA VAL A 21 98.63 23.37 15.41
C VAL A 21 100.09 23.44 15.84
N HIS A 22 100.99 23.62 14.88
CA HIS A 22 102.42 23.74 15.13
C HIS A 22 103.04 24.90 14.34
N SER A 23 103.86 25.71 15.00
CA SER A 23 104.64 26.78 14.37
C SER A 23 105.95 26.99 15.11
N LYS A 24 107.05 27.17 14.37
CA LYS A 24 108.35 27.57 14.93
C LYS A 24 108.35 29.01 15.47
N GLN A 25 107.31 29.78 15.16
CA GLN A 25 107.19 31.19 15.54
C GLN A 25 106.40 31.40 16.84
N PHE A 26 105.80 30.34 17.43
CA PHE A 26 105.19 30.48 18.75
C PHE A 26 106.21 30.93 19.79
N ALA A 27 105.79 31.85 20.66
CA ALA A 27 106.62 32.47 21.68
C ALA A 27 106.19 32.01 23.09
N PRO A 28 106.70 30.88 23.61
CA PRO A 28 106.49 30.48 24.99
C PRO A 28 107.30 31.36 25.95
N THR A 29 106.92 31.34 27.23
CA THR A 29 107.62 32.03 28.34
C THR A 29 108.98 31.41 28.63
N GLU A 30 109.04 30.08 28.75
CA GLU A 30 110.25 29.28 28.85
C GLU A 30 110.29 28.16 27.78
N PRO A 31 111.47 27.66 27.38
CA PRO A 31 111.54 26.48 26.53
C PRO A 31 110.81 25.29 27.20
N ARG A 32 109.76 24.77 26.54
CA ARG A 32 108.86 23.68 26.99
C ARG A 32 107.66 24.10 27.86
N ASP A 33 107.41 25.40 28.02
CA ASP A 33 106.20 25.91 28.67
C ASP A 33 105.06 26.12 27.65
N GLY A 34 103.84 26.33 28.14
CA GLY A 34 102.68 26.69 27.33
C GLY A 34 102.82 28.06 26.67
N ILE A 35 101.94 28.37 25.72
CA ILE A 35 101.83 29.72 25.16
C ILE A 35 100.84 30.56 25.95
N HIS A 36 101.22 31.79 26.29
CA HIS A 36 100.30 32.76 26.82
C HIS A 36 99.46 33.37 25.68
N LEU A 37 98.15 33.47 25.91
CA LEU A 37 97.19 33.92 24.89
C LEU A 37 96.54 35.25 25.23
N LYS A 38 96.19 35.52 26.48
CA LYS A 38 95.65 36.82 26.91
C LYS A 38 95.79 36.97 28.42
N SER A 39 96.45 38.04 28.87
CA SER A 39 96.57 38.40 30.28
C SER A 39 96.62 39.91 30.49
N LYS A 40 96.58 40.35 31.77
CA LYS A 40 96.81 41.78 32.12
C LYS A 40 98.29 42.17 32.09
N ASN A 41 99.22 41.21 31.97
CA ASN A 41 100.64 41.48 32.14
C ASN A 41 101.23 42.14 30.88
N GLU A 42 101.55 43.43 30.96
CA GLU A 42 102.11 44.23 29.86
C GLU A 42 103.40 43.64 29.28
N GLN A 43 104.23 42.96 30.08
CA GLN A 43 105.52 42.42 29.63
C GLN A 43 105.40 41.28 28.61
N VAL A 44 104.24 40.61 28.57
CA VAL A 44 104.00 39.47 27.66
C VAL A 44 103.02 39.81 26.53
N GLN A 45 102.42 41.01 26.51
CA GLN A 45 101.36 41.36 25.55
C GLN A 45 101.78 41.23 24.07
N GLU A 46 103.00 41.64 23.70
CA GLU A 46 103.50 41.50 22.32
C GLU A 46 103.65 40.03 21.92
N LYS A 47 104.15 39.17 22.83
CA LYS A 47 104.24 37.71 22.62
C LYS A 47 102.85 37.08 22.52
N GLU A 48 101.92 37.47 23.41
CA GLU A 48 100.53 37.01 23.37
C GLU A 48 99.83 37.40 22.06
N LYS A 49 100.00 38.64 21.61
CA LYS A 49 99.46 39.13 20.32
C LYS A 49 100.01 38.32 19.15
N HIS A 50 101.30 38.02 19.14
CA HIS A 50 101.91 37.16 18.12
C HIS A 50 101.35 35.73 18.15
N ASN A 51 101.23 35.13 19.34
CA ASN A 51 100.64 33.79 19.50
C ASN A 51 99.19 33.73 19.03
N ARG A 52 98.35 34.73 19.37
CA ARG A 52 96.96 34.85 18.88
C ARG A 52 96.91 35.00 17.36
N PHE A 53 97.80 35.80 16.77
CA PHE A 53 97.91 35.93 15.31
C PHE A 53 98.22 34.59 14.63
N LEU A 54 99.12 33.79 15.19
CA LEU A 54 99.44 32.45 14.65
C LEU A 54 98.25 31.48 14.77
N ILE A 55 97.51 31.50 15.88
CA ILE A 55 96.28 30.70 16.04
C ILE A 55 95.21 31.12 15.03
N GLU A 56 95.04 32.42 14.82
CA GLU A 56 94.10 32.94 13.83
C GLU A 56 94.47 32.51 12.41
N ARG A 57 95.76 32.58 12.04
CA ARG A 57 96.27 32.06 10.76
C ARG A 57 96.05 30.56 10.61
N ALA A 58 96.27 29.78 11.66
CA ALA A 58 95.96 28.35 11.66
C ALA A 58 94.45 28.11 11.46
N SER A 59 93.61 28.91 12.10
CA SER A 59 92.14 28.84 11.98
C SER A 59 91.66 29.15 10.56
N GLU A 60 92.31 30.11 9.87
CA GLU A 60 92.05 30.40 8.44
C GLU A 60 92.41 29.19 7.56
N LEU A 61 93.63 28.65 7.72
CA LEU A 61 94.10 27.50 6.94
C LEU A 61 93.23 26.26 7.14
N ILE A 62 92.83 25.98 8.38
CA ILE A 62 91.95 24.87 8.73
C ILE A 62 90.57 25.06 8.11
N SER A 63 90.00 26.28 8.19
CA SER A 63 88.69 26.58 7.58
C SER A 63 88.74 26.41 6.06
N ASP A 64 89.77 26.91 5.39
CA ASP A 64 89.92 26.82 3.94
C ASP A 64 90.13 25.37 3.49
N PHE A 65 90.93 24.60 4.24
CA PHE A 65 91.10 23.16 4.01
C PHE A 65 89.75 22.43 4.14
N SER A 66 89.04 22.65 5.24
CA SER A 66 87.73 22.03 5.49
C SER A 66 86.72 22.40 4.41
N LYS A 67 86.65 23.67 4.00
CA LYS A 67 85.78 24.14 2.89
C LYS A 67 86.11 23.43 1.58
N LYS A 68 87.40 23.33 1.23
CA LYS A 68 87.85 22.75 -0.04
C LYS A 68 87.58 21.25 -0.13
N TYR A 69 87.76 20.51 0.95
CA TYR A 69 87.73 19.04 0.96
C TYR A 69 86.51 18.43 1.69
N CYS A 70 85.55 19.24 2.15
CA CYS A 70 84.38 18.76 2.90
C CYS A 70 83.57 17.67 2.19
N LEU A 71 83.55 17.64 0.85
CA LEU A 71 82.82 16.62 0.08
C LEU A 71 83.61 15.33 -0.16
N THR A 72 84.94 15.35 0.02
CA THR A 72 85.82 14.20 -0.26
C THR A 72 86.29 13.48 0.99
N ILE A 73 86.29 14.16 2.14
CA ILE A 73 86.70 13.58 3.43
C ILE A 73 85.67 12.56 3.91
N GLN A 74 86.13 11.41 4.39
CA GLN A 74 85.30 10.43 5.10
C GLN A 74 85.14 10.87 6.56
N ASN A 75 83.95 10.67 7.14
CA ASN A 75 83.61 11.12 8.49
C ASN A 75 83.91 12.61 8.74
N PRO A 76 83.40 13.53 7.90
CA PRO A 76 83.63 14.98 8.02
C PRO A 76 83.17 15.56 9.37
N LEU A 77 82.33 14.83 10.10
CA LEU A 77 81.86 15.16 11.45
C LEU A 77 83.03 15.47 12.41
N TYR A 78 84.16 14.75 12.32
CA TYR A 78 85.29 14.93 13.24
C TYR A 78 86.03 16.26 13.06
N LEU A 79 85.76 16.98 11.97
CA LEU A 79 86.27 18.33 11.76
C LEU A 79 85.50 19.39 12.55
N ALA A 80 84.30 19.04 13.05
CA ALA A 80 83.34 19.97 13.64
C ALA A 80 83.37 20.03 15.17
N ASP A 81 84.27 19.28 15.83
CA ASP A 81 84.41 19.37 17.29
C ASP A 81 85.05 20.72 17.68
N ILE A 82 84.26 21.58 18.32
CA ILE A 82 84.64 22.93 18.75
C ILE A 82 84.16 23.11 20.19
N ASN A 83 85.09 23.11 21.14
CA ASN A 83 84.83 23.17 22.57
C ASN A 83 85.95 23.90 23.34
N PHE A 84 86.30 25.11 22.91
CA PHE A 84 87.25 25.95 23.66
C PHE A 84 86.74 26.22 25.08
N ASN A 85 87.66 26.25 26.07
CA ASN A 85 87.35 26.49 27.48
C ASN A 85 86.92 27.95 27.75
N SER A 86 85.69 28.27 27.40
CA SER A 86 85.04 29.58 27.56
C SER A 86 84.77 29.95 29.03
N HIS A 87 84.96 29.04 29.99
CA HIS A 87 84.64 29.21 31.41
C HIS A 87 85.87 29.16 32.35
N SER A 88 87.05 29.47 31.83
CA SER A 88 88.28 29.50 32.64
C SER A 88 88.17 30.54 33.78
N GLN A 89 88.81 30.25 34.92
CA GLN A 89 88.89 31.18 36.06
C GLN A 89 89.57 32.52 35.71
N ASN A 90 90.37 32.56 34.64
CA ASN A 90 90.97 33.77 34.11
C ASN A 90 90.00 34.48 33.16
N ILE A 91 89.44 35.61 33.59
CA ILE A 91 88.45 36.40 32.85
C ILE A 91 88.93 36.76 31.44
N HIS A 92 90.19 37.22 31.30
CA HIS A 92 90.72 37.63 29.99
C HIS A 92 90.89 36.45 29.04
N LEU A 93 91.35 35.31 29.56
CA LEU A 93 91.49 34.11 28.75
C LEU A 93 90.12 33.54 28.36
N SER A 94 89.15 33.57 29.27
CA SER A 94 87.75 33.22 29.01
C SER A 94 87.12 34.08 27.91
N GLU A 95 87.31 35.40 27.94
CA GLU A 95 86.86 36.32 26.88
C GLU A 95 87.46 35.95 25.51
N TYR A 96 88.77 35.71 25.46
CA TYR A 96 89.43 35.32 24.21
C TYR A 96 88.89 33.99 23.67
N PHE A 97 88.70 32.99 24.53
CA PHE A 97 88.17 31.69 24.09
C PHE A 97 86.72 31.78 23.64
N LYS A 98 85.91 32.70 24.18
CA LYS A 98 84.57 32.99 23.64
C LYS A 98 84.64 33.60 22.25
N GLU A 99 85.50 34.61 22.04
CA GLU A 99 85.73 35.21 20.72
C GLU A 99 86.23 34.17 19.70
N LEU A 100 87.19 33.33 20.10
CA LEU A 100 87.75 32.26 19.26
C LEU A 100 86.69 31.19 18.94
N LYS A 101 85.90 30.76 19.92
CA LYS A 101 84.79 29.82 19.73
C LYS A 101 83.80 30.37 18.71
N ASN A 102 83.34 31.61 18.88
CA ASN A 102 82.41 32.25 17.96
C ASN A 102 82.97 32.32 16.53
N SER A 103 84.23 32.74 16.37
CA SER A 103 84.91 32.79 15.06
C SER A 103 84.98 31.42 14.38
N TRP A 104 85.28 30.35 15.14
CA TRP A 104 85.31 28.99 14.61
C TRP A 104 83.92 28.49 14.24
N VAL A 105 82.94 28.66 15.13
CA VAL A 105 81.56 28.26 14.85
C VAL A 105 81.02 28.97 13.61
N ASP A 106 81.25 30.29 13.48
CA ASP A 106 80.84 31.06 12.30
C ASP A 106 81.46 30.56 10.99
N ARG A 107 82.71 30.09 11.05
CA ARG A 107 83.38 29.49 9.88
C ARG A 107 82.81 28.13 9.54
N PHE A 108 82.59 27.28 10.54
CA PHE A 108 82.24 25.87 10.36
C PHE A 108 80.75 25.64 10.12
N LYS A 109 79.86 26.49 10.63
CA LYS A 109 78.41 26.39 10.39
C LYS A 109 78.03 26.51 8.90
N ALA A 110 78.89 27.15 8.10
CA ALA A 110 78.72 27.35 6.66
C ALA A 110 79.39 26.27 5.78
N ILE A 111 80.06 25.27 6.37
CA ILE A 111 80.75 24.20 5.63
C ILE A 111 79.84 22.98 5.52
N ARG A 112 79.77 22.33 4.35
CA ARG A 112 78.91 21.16 4.09
C ARG A 112 79.45 19.88 4.77
N LEU A 113 79.37 19.83 6.10
CA LEU A 113 79.93 18.77 6.93
C LEU A 113 78.90 17.73 7.39
N VAL A 114 77.62 18.07 7.45
CA VAL A 114 76.59 17.16 7.97
C VAL A 114 76.18 16.20 6.86
N GLU A 115 76.36 14.90 7.08
CA GLU A 115 75.88 13.87 6.16
C GLU A 115 74.40 13.59 6.45
N THR A 116 73.55 13.74 5.43
CA THR A 116 72.13 13.35 5.45
C THR A 116 71.94 12.11 4.56
N GLU A 117 70.73 11.56 4.50
CA GLU A 117 70.42 10.43 3.60
C GLU A 117 70.64 10.76 2.12
N ASN A 118 70.44 12.03 1.72
CA ASN A 118 70.47 12.44 0.31
C ASN A 118 71.80 13.10 -0.09
N ASP A 119 72.29 14.02 0.75
CA ASP A 119 73.49 14.80 0.46
C ASP A 119 74.20 15.30 1.73
N ARG A 120 75.32 16.00 1.54
CA ARG A 120 75.97 16.73 2.64
C ARG A 120 75.48 18.17 2.69
N ILE A 121 75.02 18.63 3.84
CA ILE A 121 74.52 20.00 4.04
C ILE A 121 75.34 20.74 5.09
N THR A 122 75.11 22.04 5.20
CA THR A 122 75.77 22.88 6.20
C THR A 122 75.08 22.72 7.57
N PRO A 123 75.81 22.77 8.70
CA PRO A 123 75.20 22.76 10.03
C PRO A 123 74.12 23.83 10.19
N GLU A 124 74.31 25.02 9.62
CA GLU A 124 73.32 26.11 9.66
C GLU A 124 71.96 25.74 9.02
N LYS A 125 71.95 24.85 8.02
CA LYS A 125 70.71 24.40 7.35
C LYS A 125 70.19 23.07 7.89
N THR A 126 70.86 22.51 8.89
CA THR A 126 70.53 21.21 9.47
C THR A 126 69.61 21.38 10.67
N LEU A 127 68.62 20.51 10.79
CA LEU A 127 67.83 20.36 12.01
C LEU A 127 68.45 19.24 12.86
N PHE A 128 69.01 19.62 14.01
CA PHE A 128 69.65 18.66 14.92
C PHE A 128 68.65 18.10 15.92
N PHE A 129 68.91 16.93 16.48
CA PHE A 129 68.06 16.37 17.53
C PHE A 129 68.42 17.05 18.85
N SER A 130 67.43 17.46 19.63
CA SER A 130 67.68 17.88 21.01
C SER A 130 68.13 16.71 21.88
N SER A 131 68.91 16.96 22.94
CA SER A 131 69.37 15.92 23.88
C SER A 131 68.23 15.12 24.53
N GLU A 132 67.06 15.73 24.70
CA GLU A 132 65.84 15.06 25.19
C GLU A 132 65.29 13.97 24.26
N LEU A 133 65.82 13.80 23.05
CA LEU A 133 65.45 12.71 22.13
C LEU A 133 66.46 11.56 22.14
N LEU A 134 67.57 11.73 22.87
CA LEU A 134 68.73 10.84 22.84
C LEU A 134 69.00 10.21 24.22
N LEU A 135 68.01 10.23 25.13
CA LEU A 135 68.18 9.74 26.50
C LEU A 135 68.36 8.21 26.57
N ASP A 136 67.82 7.47 25.60
CA ASP A 136 67.93 6.01 25.53
C ASP A 136 68.02 5.51 24.09
N GLU A 137 69.13 4.82 23.82
CA GLU A 137 69.46 4.22 22.54
C GLU A 137 68.42 3.19 22.09
N LYS A 138 67.76 2.50 23.02
CA LYS A 138 66.70 1.52 22.73
C LYS A 138 65.56 2.11 21.90
N TYR A 139 65.20 3.36 22.16
CA TYR A 139 64.09 4.03 21.47
C TYR A 139 64.55 4.85 20.26
N PHE A 140 65.85 5.12 20.14
CA PHE A 140 66.39 6.04 19.16
C PHE A 140 66.06 5.64 17.72
N ASP A 141 66.10 4.35 17.39
CA ASP A 141 65.71 3.86 16.05
C ASP A 141 64.27 4.25 15.69
N SER A 142 63.35 4.18 16.65
CA SER A 142 61.95 4.58 16.44
C SER A 142 61.78 6.09 16.43
N ILE A 143 62.47 6.82 17.30
CA ILE A 143 62.48 8.29 17.31
C ILE A 143 62.99 8.82 15.96
N TYR A 144 64.14 8.32 15.49
CA TYR A 144 64.73 8.68 14.21
C TYR A 144 63.78 8.39 13.06
N SER A 145 63.16 7.20 13.06
CA SER A 145 62.19 6.81 12.03
C SER A 145 61.01 7.78 11.97
N ILE A 146 60.46 8.21 13.11
CA ILE A 146 59.37 9.18 13.17
C ILE A 146 59.82 10.58 12.71
N VAL A 147 61.00 11.05 13.15
CA VAL A 147 61.54 12.35 12.71
C VAL A 147 61.79 12.37 11.20
N ASN A 148 62.33 11.29 10.64
CA ASN A 148 62.63 11.17 9.22
C ASN A 148 61.37 11.18 8.32
N LEU A 149 60.17 10.95 8.89
CA LEU A 149 58.91 11.12 8.13
C LEU A 149 58.61 12.58 7.80
N TYR A 150 59.06 13.52 8.63
CA TYR A 150 58.66 14.93 8.57
C TYR A 150 59.79 15.87 8.17
N TRP A 151 61.04 15.50 8.42
CA TRP A 151 62.22 16.32 8.14
C TRP A 151 63.25 15.55 7.32
N ASN A 152 63.75 16.18 6.26
CA ASN A 152 64.74 15.60 5.35
C ASN A 152 66.16 16.19 5.51
N ASN A 153 66.29 17.29 6.23
CA ASN A 153 67.54 18.01 6.50
C ASN A 153 68.11 17.67 7.89
N ILE A 154 68.05 16.40 8.26
CA ILE A 154 68.56 15.86 9.53
C ILE A 154 69.83 15.04 9.29
N PRO A 155 70.73 14.91 10.28
CA PRO A 155 71.89 14.03 10.15
C PRO A 155 71.48 12.57 9.93
N LYS A 156 72.36 11.76 9.34
CA LYS A 156 72.18 10.29 9.33
C LYS A 156 72.11 9.74 10.76
N LYS A 157 71.40 8.63 10.91
CA LYS A 157 71.10 8.01 12.21
C LYS A 157 72.35 7.76 13.05
N ASP A 158 73.38 7.17 12.45
CA ASP A 158 74.65 6.77 13.06
C ASP A 158 75.49 7.94 13.58
N ILE A 159 75.34 9.14 13.02
CA ILE A 159 76.11 10.34 13.41
C ILE A 159 75.29 11.37 14.18
N THR A 160 73.99 11.13 14.39
CA THR A 160 73.07 12.10 14.99
C THR A 160 73.49 12.47 16.42
N ALA A 161 73.78 11.47 17.26
CA ALA A 161 74.15 11.71 18.65
C ALA A 161 75.45 12.54 18.78
N SER A 162 76.46 12.23 17.98
CA SER A 162 77.72 12.99 17.94
C SER A 162 77.51 14.42 17.45
N TRP A 163 76.67 14.61 16.43
CA TRP A 163 76.35 15.96 15.96
C TRP A 163 75.64 16.78 17.04
N THR A 164 74.63 16.23 17.70
CA THR A 164 73.94 16.88 18.82
C THR A 164 74.91 17.28 19.93
N GLU A 165 75.86 16.40 20.29
CA GLU A 165 76.91 16.72 21.26
C GLU A 165 77.77 17.90 20.80
N TYR A 166 78.25 17.88 19.55
CA TYR A 166 79.14 18.93 19.02
C TYR A 166 78.45 20.28 18.95
N VAL A 167 77.24 20.33 18.37
CA VAL A 167 76.51 21.59 18.26
C VAL A 167 76.04 22.15 19.59
N THR A 168 75.85 21.30 20.60
CA THR A 168 75.58 21.76 21.96
C THR A 168 76.81 22.45 22.56
N LYS A 169 78.02 21.88 22.36
CA LYS A 169 79.29 22.49 22.79
C LYS A 169 79.61 23.80 22.08
N TRP A 170 79.09 24.01 20.86
CA TRP A 170 79.24 25.26 20.13
C TRP A 170 78.59 26.45 20.83
N GLU A 171 77.60 26.22 21.72
CA GLU A 171 76.88 27.27 22.46
C GLU A 171 76.29 28.36 21.56
N TYR A 172 75.95 28.01 20.32
CA TYR A 172 75.49 28.94 19.30
C TYR A 172 73.96 28.99 19.24
N VAL A 173 73.42 30.20 19.38
CA VAL A 173 71.99 30.42 19.64
C VAL A 173 71.12 30.16 18.41
N ASP A 174 71.60 30.40 17.19
CA ASP A 174 70.74 30.29 15.99
C ASP A 174 70.67 28.87 15.40
N LEU A 175 71.24 27.86 16.07
CA LEU A 175 71.06 26.47 15.64
C LEU A 175 69.67 25.96 16.03
N SER A 176 69.02 25.29 15.08
CA SER A 176 67.68 24.75 15.26
C SER A 176 67.74 23.30 15.71
N PHE A 177 67.00 23.01 16.78
CA PHE A 177 66.85 21.67 17.34
C PHE A 177 65.41 21.20 17.22
N ILE A 178 65.22 19.97 16.75
CA ILE A 178 63.97 19.24 16.80
C ILE A 178 63.78 18.76 18.24
N LYS A 179 62.71 19.22 18.87
CA LYS A 179 62.29 18.83 20.22
C LYS A 179 61.13 17.86 20.16
N ILE A 180 60.83 17.20 21.28
CA ILE A 180 59.65 16.37 21.46
C ILE A 180 58.39 17.15 21.05
N THR A 181 58.28 18.42 21.44
CA THR A 181 57.14 19.28 21.12
C THR A 181 56.93 19.47 19.62
N ASP A 182 57.99 19.43 18.82
CA ASP A 182 57.89 19.59 17.37
C ASP A 182 57.41 18.29 16.72
N ILE A 183 57.90 17.15 17.21
CA ILE A 183 57.47 15.81 16.77
C ILE A 183 55.99 15.60 17.06
N VAL A 184 55.53 15.86 18.29
CA VAL A 184 54.13 15.65 18.66
C VAL A 184 53.17 16.55 17.86
N LYS A 185 53.58 17.78 17.53
CA LYS A 185 52.81 18.66 16.64
C LYS A 185 52.67 18.07 15.24
N LYS A 186 53.74 17.51 14.69
CA LYS A 186 53.70 16.83 13.38
C LYS A 186 52.84 15.58 13.37
N ILE A 187 52.84 14.83 14.46
CA ILE A 187 51.94 13.68 14.62
C ILE A 187 50.48 14.15 14.69
N GLU A 188 50.18 15.21 15.45
CA GLU A 188 48.83 15.79 15.52
C GLU A 188 48.36 16.32 14.16
N GLU A 189 49.24 16.96 13.38
CA GLU A 189 48.96 17.43 12.01
C GLU A 189 48.53 16.29 11.08
N ALA A 190 48.97 15.05 11.32
CA ALA A 190 48.60 13.87 10.54
C ALA A 190 47.12 13.46 10.75
N LYS A 191 46.48 13.93 11.83
CA LYS A 191 45.05 13.74 12.21
C LYS A 191 44.59 12.30 12.47
N ASN A 192 45.15 11.31 11.79
CA ASN A 192 44.77 9.91 11.92
C ASN A 192 45.97 8.96 11.81
N LEU A 193 45.77 7.74 12.31
CA LEU A 193 46.79 6.69 12.37
C LEU A 193 47.16 6.14 10.98
N GLU A 194 46.31 6.32 9.97
CA GLU A 194 46.53 5.83 8.60
C GLU A 194 47.72 6.50 7.92
N SER A 195 48.12 7.68 8.41
CA SER A 195 49.34 8.37 7.98
C SER A 195 50.64 7.62 8.33
N PHE A 196 50.56 6.58 9.15
CA PHE A 196 51.69 5.75 9.55
C PHE A 196 51.55 4.36 8.92
N SER A 197 52.48 4.01 8.03
CA SER A 197 52.53 2.70 7.38
C SER A 197 52.75 1.55 8.37
N ASP A 198 53.50 1.82 9.44
CA ASP A 198 53.67 0.93 10.58
C ASP A 198 53.53 1.69 11.90
N THR A 199 52.77 1.12 12.83
CA THR A 199 52.50 1.69 14.15
C THR A 199 53.55 1.30 15.19
N ILE A 200 54.46 0.37 14.89
CA ILE A 200 55.50 -0.08 15.83
C ILE A 200 56.37 1.09 16.30
N HIS A 201 56.89 1.89 15.37
CA HIS A 201 57.74 3.04 15.71
C HIS A 201 56.98 4.11 16.51
N LEU A 202 55.73 4.37 16.16
CA LEU A 202 54.87 5.30 16.90
C LEU A 202 54.63 4.80 18.33
N LYS A 203 54.34 3.51 18.49
CA LYS A 203 54.13 2.89 19.81
C LYS A 203 55.38 2.94 20.67
N GLN A 204 56.56 2.71 20.09
CA GLN A 204 57.84 2.83 20.82
C GLN A 204 58.14 4.27 21.19
N PHE A 205 57.86 5.23 20.30
CA PHE A 205 57.98 6.65 20.63
C PHE A 205 57.04 7.06 21.77
N TYR A 206 55.80 6.56 21.79
CA TYR A 206 54.87 6.85 22.89
C TYR A 206 55.31 6.22 24.22
N LYS A 207 55.88 5.00 24.19
CA LYS A 207 56.52 4.41 25.38
C LYS A 207 57.67 5.25 25.90
N TYR A 208 58.52 5.77 25.01
CA TYR A 208 59.59 6.70 25.37
C TYR A 208 59.03 7.94 26.08
N LEU A 209 57.97 8.57 25.53
CA LEU A 209 57.35 9.74 26.15
C LEU A 209 56.86 9.43 27.57
N ILE A 210 56.28 8.25 27.82
CA ILE A 210 55.79 7.86 29.14
C ILE A 210 56.96 7.57 30.10
N GLU A 211 57.93 6.76 29.68
CA GLU A 211 59.06 6.32 30.54
C GLU A 211 59.95 7.49 30.97
N TYR A 212 60.13 8.51 30.12
CA TYR A 212 60.98 9.66 30.39
C TYR A 212 60.23 10.90 30.90
N GLY A 213 58.97 10.74 31.34
CA GLY A 213 58.22 11.79 32.05
C GLY A 213 57.56 12.86 31.16
N TYR A 214 57.43 12.60 29.85
CA TYR A 214 56.76 13.47 28.88
C TYR A 214 55.29 13.09 28.64
N GLY A 215 54.68 12.25 29.48
CA GLY A 215 53.31 11.74 29.29
C GLY A 215 52.22 12.83 29.21
N GLU A 216 52.43 14.01 29.80
CA GLU A 216 51.47 15.12 29.76
C GLU A 216 51.11 15.59 28.34
N VAL A 217 51.96 15.29 27.34
CA VAL A 217 51.69 15.64 25.94
C VAL A 217 50.41 14.99 25.40
N PHE A 218 49.98 13.84 25.92
CA PHE A 218 48.73 13.19 25.50
C PHE A 218 47.47 13.96 25.90
N ASN A 219 47.56 14.85 26.90
CA ASN A 219 46.48 15.77 27.27
C ASN A 219 46.57 17.12 26.54
N GLN A 220 47.73 17.45 25.99
CA GLN A 220 47.98 18.73 25.30
C GLN A 220 47.78 18.64 23.78
N TYR A 221 48.11 17.49 23.19
CA TYR A 221 48.09 17.25 21.75
C TYR A 221 47.26 16.01 21.42
N LYS A 222 46.51 16.06 20.30
CA LYS A 222 45.74 14.92 19.82
C LYS A 222 46.66 13.88 19.21
N LEU A 223 47.00 12.87 20.01
CA LEU A 223 48.01 11.86 19.68
C LEU A 223 47.48 10.44 19.76
N LEU A 224 46.46 10.20 20.58
CA LEU A 224 45.97 8.86 20.84
C LEU A 224 44.87 8.50 19.83
N PRO A 225 45.02 7.41 19.06
CA PRO A 225 44.03 7.05 18.07
C PRO A 225 42.80 6.46 18.75
N ASN A 226 41.62 6.86 18.30
CA ASN A 226 40.39 6.18 18.67
C ASN A 226 40.18 4.91 17.80
N ILE A 227 39.11 4.15 18.06
CA ILE A 227 38.78 2.96 17.27
C ILE A 227 38.53 3.25 15.78
N LYS A 228 38.25 4.51 15.41
CA LYS A 228 38.13 5.02 14.03
C LYS A 228 39.45 5.57 13.47
N ASN A 229 40.57 5.30 14.14
CA ASN A 229 41.92 5.76 13.80
C ASN A 229 42.13 7.28 13.90
N GLU A 230 41.17 8.07 14.36
CA GLU A 230 41.34 9.51 14.52
C GLU A 230 42.12 9.83 15.79
N PHE A 231 43.09 10.73 15.72
CA PHE A 231 43.81 11.17 16.90
C PHE A 231 42.97 12.09 17.77
N ARG A 232 42.99 11.83 19.08
CA ARG A 232 42.24 12.54 20.12
C ARG A 232 43.15 12.82 21.32
N LEU A 233 42.71 13.75 22.17
CA LEU A 233 43.33 13.98 23.48
C LEU A 233 42.99 12.80 24.39
N GLN A 234 43.87 12.49 25.34
CA GLN A 234 43.60 11.49 26.38
C GLN A 234 42.29 11.81 27.14
N SER A 235 42.05 13.08 27.48
CA SER A 235 40.83 13.54 28.15
C SER A 235 39.53 13.38 27.34
N GLN A 236 39.63 13.08 26.04
CA GLN A 236 38.50 12.83 25.15
C GLN A 236 38.24 11.33 24.93
N LEU A 237 39.05 10.47 25.56
CA LEU A 237 39.02 9.03 25.35
C LEU A 237 38.64 8.27 26.62
N ASN A 238 37.99 7.15 26.40
CA ASN A 238 37.56 6.19 27.40
C ASN A 238 38.14 4.80 27.09
N THR A 239 38.31 3.99 28.13
CA THR A 239 38.58 2.55 27.95
C THR A 239 37.27 1.83 27.66
N THR A 240 37.30 0.91 26.69
CA THR A 240 36.14 0.08 26.35
C THR A 240 36.05 -1.10 27.30
N LEU A 241 34.93 -1.21 28.01
CA LEU A 241 34.63 -2.37 28.85
C LEU A 241 33.41 -3.12 28.30
N ASN A 242 33.67 -4.28 27.68
CA ASN A 242 32.65 -5.21 27.17
C ASN A 242 31.69 -4.64 26.10
N ILE A 243 32.20 -3.77 25.22
CA ILE A 243 31.43 -3.23 24.09
C ILE A 243 31.75 -4.08 22.85
N ASP A 244 30.73 -4.76 22.33
CA ASP A 244 30.83 -5.60 21.14
C ASP A 244 30.72 -4.78 19.85
N ASP A 245 31.32 -5.29 18.77
CA ASP A 245 31.31 -4.66 17.44
C ASP A 245 29.90 -4.43 16.89
N ILE A 246 28.94 -5.31 17.26
CA ILE A 246 27.53 -5.19 16.89
C ILE A 246 26.90 -3.90 17.45
N LEU A 247 27.28 -3.49 18.66
CA LEU A 247 26.80 -2.23 19.24
C LEU A 247 27.49 -1.02 18.59
N ILE A 248 28.76 -1.17 18.21
CA ILE A 248 29.54 -0.12 17.55
C ILE A 248 28.96 0.16 16.16
N SER A 249 28.63 -0.86 15.38
CA SER A 249 28.05 -0.70 14.04
C SER A 249 26.69 0.01 14.09
N VAL A 250 25.85 -0.31 15.07
CA VAL A 250 24.59 0.41 15.34
C VAL A 250 24.86 1.88 15.69
N ALA A 251 25.80 2.12 16.62
CA ALA A 251 26.11 3.46 17.09
C ALA A 251 26.75 4.34 16.00
N ASP A 252 27.52 3.76 15.08
CA ASP A 252 28.12 4.48 13.95
C ASP A 252 27.08 5.15 13.05
N VAL A 253 25.85 4.64 13.03
CA VAL A 253 24.73 5.20 12.28
C VAL A 253 23.85 6.08 13.18
N ILE A 254 23.46 5.58 14.36
CA ILE A 254 22.52 6.26 15.24
C ILE A 254 23.15 7.48 15.92
N ILE A 255 24.38 7.33 16.44
CA ILE A 255 25.10 8.35 17.22
C ILE A 255 26.63 8.31 16.93
N PRO A 256 27.07 8.71 15.72
CA PRO A 256 28.41 8.42 15.20
C PRO A 256 29.57 8.99 16.02
N ASP A 257 29.31 9.98 16.88
CA ASP A 257 30.33 10.61 17.71
C ASP A 257 30.66 9.87 19.01
N VAL A 258 29.80 8.96 19.49
CA VAL A 258 30.08 8.20 20.73
C VAL A 258 31.17 7.16 20.52
N PRO A 259 31.15 6.33 19.45
CA PRO A 259 32.24 5.40 19.17
C PRO A 259 33.62 6.06 19.07
N LYS A 260 33.68 7.33 18.64
CA LYS A 260 34.93 8.10 18.51
C LYS A 260 35.61 8.42 19.85
N ARG A 261 34.94 8.19 20.98
CA ARG A 261 35.49 8.39 22.33
C ARG A 261 36.29 7.19 22.81
N TYR A 262 36.40 6.10 22.05
CA TYR A 262 37.11 4.91 22.51
C TYR A 262 38.53 4.84 22.04
N ILE A 263 39.45 4.63 22.98
CA ILE A 263 40.86 4.38 22.67
C ILE A 263 41.00 3.12 21.79
N LYS A 264 41.87 3.20 20.79
CA LYS A 264 42.21 2.04 19.96
C LYS A 264 43.04 1.04 20.76
N SER A 265 42.72 -0.24 20.63
CA SER A 265 43.47 -1.32 21.27
C SER A 265 44.97 -1.27 20.95
N GLY A 266 45.79 -1.36 22.00
CA GLY A 266 47.25 -1.29 21.93
C GLY A 266 47.84 0.12 22.05
N PHE A 267 47.03 1.13 22.38
CA PHE A 267 47.44 2.51 22.64
C PHE A 267 47.04 3.01 24.04
N GLU A 268 46.58 2.13 24.92
CA GLU A 268 46.20 2.45 26.30
C GLU A 268 47.43 2.70 27.19
N TYR A 269 48.50 1.91 27.00
CA TYR A 269 49.71 1.93 27.84
C TYR A 269 49.36 1.90 29.35
N ASN A 270 50.14 2.58 30.20
CA ASN A 270 49.83 2.80 31.61
C ASN A 270 49.07 4.13 31.84
N LEU A 271 48.35 4.62 30.82
CA LEU A 271 47.56 5.85 30.94
C LEU A 271 46.23 5.56 31.62
N VAL A 272 45.73 6.55 32.37
CA VAL A 272 44.43 6.46 33.04
C VAL A 272 43.35 7.04 32.13
N PHE A 273 42.30 6.27 31.90
CA PHE A 273 41.11 6.69 31.16
C PHE A 273 39.88 6.41 32.02
N GLU A 274 38.87 7.26 31.90
CA GLU A 274 37.59 7.03 32.54
C GLU A 274 36.95 5.75 31.98
N PRO A 275 36.54 4.80 32.85
CA PRO A 275 35.94 3.55 32.42
C PRO A 275 34.58 3.83 31.78
N TYR A 276 34.34 3.25 30.61
CA TYR A 276 33.08 3.39 29.91
C TYR A 276 32.57 2.02 29.49
N ASP A 277 31.44 1.63 30.08
CA ASP A 277 30.90 0.28 29.96
C ASP A 277 29.71 0.22 28.98
N ARG A 278 29.27 -1.02 28.72
CA ARG A 278 28.13 -1.32 27.84
C ARG A 278 26.84 -0.61 28.26
N LYS A 279 26.63 -0.38 29.56
CA LYS A 279 25.41 0.28 30.07
C LYS A 279 25.40 1.75 29.75
N GLN A 280 26.53 2.44 29.96
CA GLN A 280 26.67 3.83 29.57
C GLN A 280 26.52 3.98 28.06
N PHE A 281 27.11 3.07 27.28
CA PHE A 281 27.01 3.08 25.82
C PHE A 281 25.56 2.96 25.32
N SER A 282 24.86 1.91 25.76
CA SER A 282 23.46 1.71 25.39
C SER A 282 22.55 2.84 25.87
N LYS A 283 22.86 3.48 27.01
CA LYS A 283 22.13 4.66 27.48
C LYS A 283 22.27 5.86 26.53
N GLU A 284 23.46 6.12 25.98
CA GLU A 284 23.64 7.21 25.01
C GLU A 284 22.93 6.91 23.68
N ILE A 285 23.02 5.66 23.18
CA ILE A 285 22.26 5.21 22.01
C ILE A 285 20.76 5.41 22.25
N ASN A 286 20.24 4.95 23.39
CA ASN A 286 18.82 5.09 23.75
C ASN A 286 18.40 6.55 23.92
N SER A 287 19.28 7.42 24.42
CA SER A 287 19.01 8.85 24.53
C SER A 287 18.79 9.46 23.14
N GLN A 288 19.63 9.12 22.17
CA GLN A 288 19.48 9.61 20.79
C GLN A 288 18.22 9.04 20.13
N ILE A 289 17.92 7.75 20.34
CA ILE A 289 16.68 7.12 19.87
C ILE A 289 15.45 7.80 20.47
N SER A 290 15.52 8.25 21.74
CA SER A 290 14.44 9.01 22.38
C SER A 290 14.18 10.35 21.70
N GLU A 291 15.23 11.05 21.23
CA GLU A 291 15.06 12.27 20.43
C GLU A 291 14.42 11.97 19.07
N TYR A 292 14.81 10.90 18.39
CA TYR A 292 14.12 10.45 17.17
C TYR A 292 12.65 10.13 17.45
N ASN A 293 12.37 9.42 18.54
CA ASN A 293 11.01 9.06 18.93
C ASN A 293 10.10 10.29 19.16
N LYS A 294 10.64 11.39 19.70
CA LYS A 294 9.90 12.66 19.86
C LYS A 294 9.60 13.34 18.52
N ALA A 295 10.45 13.15 17.53
CA ALA A 295 10.30 13.74 16.20
C ALA A 295 9.32 12.95 15.30
N LEU A 296 9.07 11.67 15.61
CA LEU A 296 8.17 10.80 14.85
C LEU A 296 6.72 11.28 14.84
N LYS A 297 6.16 11.38 13.65
CA LYS A 297 4.76 11.72 13.35
C LYS A 297 4.40 11.16 11.97
N GLU A 298 3.13 11.26 11.58
CA GLU A 298 2.58 10.74 10.31
C GLU A 298 3.46 11.03 9.09
N ASP A 299 3.90 12.28 8.91
CA ASP A 299 4.71 12.69 7.75
C ASP A 299 6.24 12.67 8.01
N CYS A 300 6.70 12.14 9.14
CA CYS A 300 8.11 12.21 9.54
C CYS A 300 8.58 10.85 10.06
N LEU A 301 8.96 9.99 9.12
CA LEU A 301 9.55 8.69 9.38
C LEU A 301 11.07 8.80 9.57
N LEU A 302 11.67 7.75 10.14
CA LEU A 302 13.12 7.61 10.21
C LEU A 302 13.73 7.51 8.81
N GLU A 303 14.91 8.09 8.65
CA GLU A 303 15.73 7.83 7.47
C GLU A 303 16.08 6.35 7.37
N GLN A 304 16.14 5.80 6.14
CA GLN A 304 16.35 4.38 5.88
C GLN A 304 17.56 3.80 6.62
N ALA A 305 18.70 4.51 6.64
CA ALA A 305 19.90 4.05 7.34
C ALA A 305 19.67 3.91 8.85
N ILE A 306 19.01 4.90 9.47
CA ILE A 306 18.69 4.92 10.90
C ILE A 306 17.67 3.83 11.24
N LEU A 307 16.65 3.64 10.39
CA LEU A 307 15.65 2.58 10.55
C LEU A 307 16.32 1.19 10.57
N ILE A 308 17.19 0.90 9.60
CA ILE A 308 17.90 -0.37 9.52
C ILE A 308 18.77 -0.57 10.77
N ALA A 309 19.54 0.45 11.17
CA ALA A 309 20.36 0.37 12.38
C ALA A 309 19.52 0.16 13.66
N LEU A 310 18.32 0.76 13.73
CA LEU A 310 17.40 0.57 14.85
C LEU A 310 16.80 -0.85 14.86
N ILE A 311 16.47 -1.40 13.69
CA ILE A 311 16.04 -2.80 13.54
C ILE A 311 17.17 -3.74 13.99
N ASP A 312 18.40 -3.52 13.52
CA ASP A 312 19.59 -4.28 13.93
C ASP A 312 19.81 -4.22 15.45
N TYR A 313 19.65 -3.05 16.05
CA TYR A 313 19.73 -2.90 17.50
C TYR A 313 18.62 -3.67 18.25
N CYS A 314 17.40 -3.66 17.71
CA CYS A 314 16.27 -4.39 18.29
C CYS A 314 16.37 -5.92 18.09
N LYS A 315 17.16 -6.39 17.12
CA LYS A 315 17.49 -7.81 16.87
C LYS A 315 18.53 -8.39 17.85
N ILE A 316 19.04 -7.58 18.79
CA ILE A 316 20.02 -8.06 19.78
C ILE A 316 19.31 -8.77 20.93
N PHE A 317 19.66 -10.03 21.15
CA PHE A 317 19.14 -10.88 22.22
C PHE A 317 20.25 -11.66 22.92
N PRO A 318 20.07 -12.02 24.20
CA PRO A 318 21.01 -12.90 24.92
C PRO A 318 20.93 -14.38 24.50
N SER A 319 19.92 -14.75 23.69
CA SER A 319 19.71 -16.08 23.13
C SER A 319 19.06 -15.96 21.76
N LEU A 320 19.41 -16.84 20.83
CA LEU A 320 18.89 -16.87 19.45
C LEU A 320 17.45 -17.38 19.37
N GLU A 321 16.99 -18.16 20.34
CA GLU A 321 15.59 -18.59 20.42
C GLU A 321 14.80 -17.56 21.25
N ASN A 322 14.14 -16.61 20.57
CA ASN A 322 13.30 -15.62 21.24
C ASN A 322 11.85 -15.62 20.72
N THR A 323 10.94 -16.04 21.58
CA THR A 323 9.48 -16.01 21.33
C THR A 323 8.77 -14.95 22.17
N GLY A 324 9.52 -14.06 22.84
CA GLY A 324 8.93 -12.95 23.60
C GLY A 324 8.32 -11.89 22.68
N THR A 325 7.50 -11.00 23.25
CA THR A 325 6.79 -9.94 22.51
C THR A 325 7.71 -9.15 21.58
N ARG A 326 8.89 -8.74 22.06
CA ARG A 326 9.89 -8.03 21.24
C ARG A 326 10.36 -8.87 20.03
N GLY A 327 10.68 -10.15 20.23
CA GLY A 327 11.13 -11.03 19.15
C GLY A 327 10.05 -11.26 18.09
N GLN A 328 8.81 -11.49 18.52
CA GLN A 328 7.67 -11.64 17.61
C GLN A 328 7.42 -10.34 16.81
N LEU A 329 7.46 -9.19 17.47
CA LEU A 329 7.26 -7.89 16.82
C LEU A 329 8.37 -7.58 15.81
N VAL A 330 9.64 -7.76 16.20
CA VAL A 330 10.79 -7.51 15.31
C VAL A 330 10.72 -8.41 14.08
N ASN A 331 10.32 -9.68 14.22
CA ASN A 331 10.14 -10.57 13.06
C ASN A 331 9.06 -10.08 12.09
N LEU A 332 7.92 -9.61 12.59
CA LEU A 332 6.85 -9.03 11.75
C LEU A 332 7.32 -7.74 11.05
N ILE A 333 8.12 -6.92 11.74
CA ILE A 333 8.71 -5.71 11.17
C ILE A 333 9.75 -6.05 10.09
N CYS A 334 10.59 -7.05 10.32
CA CYS A 334 11.53 -7.56 9.31
C CYS A 334 10.80 -8.12 8.08
N GLU A 335 9.71 -8.88 8.27
CA GLU A 335 8.85 -9.38 7.18
C GLU A 335 8.31 -8.22 6.34
N TYR A 336 7.84 -7.15 6.97
CA TYR A 336 7.27 -5.99 6.30
C TYR A 336 8.31 -5.15 5.53
N TYR A 337 9.50 -4.93 6.11
CA TYR A 337 10.57 -4.16 5.45
C TYR A 337 11.48 -5.02 4.54
N GLU A 338 11.19 -6.32 4.41
CA GLU A 338 12.01 -7.29 3.65
C GLU A 338 13.48 -7.35 4.11
N ILE A 339 13.71 -7.30 5.43
CA ILE A 339 15.04 -7.34 6.07
C ILE A 339 15.29 -8.73 6.69
N ASP A 340 16.55 -9.17 6.75
CA ASP A 340 16.95 -10.42 7.41
C ASP A 340 16.50 -10.46 8.87
N SER A 341 15.80 -11.54 9.24
CA SER A 341 15.19 -11.75 10.56
C SER A 341 16.08 -12.50 11.53
N LYS A 342 17.36 -12.74 11.17
CA LYS A 342 18.31 -13.39 12.08
C LYS A 342 18.62 -12.49 13.27
N PHE A 343 18.48 -13.06 14.46
CA PHE A 343 18.84 -12.39 15.70
C PHE A 343 20.34 -12.44 15.95
N GLU A 344 20.84 -11.37 16.57
CA GLU A 344 22.23 -11.24 16.97
C GLU A 344 22.37 -11.65 18.44
N ASN A 345 23.34 -12.51 18.73
CA ASN A 345 23.58 -13.02 20.08
C ASN A 345 24.53 -12.12 20.84
N LEU A 346 24.03 -11.45 21.89
CA LEU A 346 24.83 -10.67 22.82
C LEU A 346 24.51 -11.09 24.27
N PRO A 347 25.38 -11.89 24.92
CA PRO A 347 25.14 -12.36 26.28
C PRO A 347 25.00 -11.20 27.28
N ASN A 348 24.12 -11.38 28.27
CA ASN A 348 23.96 -10.42 29.36
C ASN A 348 25.20 -10.37 30.25
N ILE A 349 25.52 -9.18 30.72
CA ILE A 349 26.58 -8.93 31.69
C ILE A 349 25.93 -8.31 32.91
N THR A 350 26.18 -8.88 34.09
CA THR A 350 25.62 -8.44 35.36
C THR A 350 25.86 -6.94 35.59
N ASN A 351 24.80 -6.19 35.88
CA ASN A 351 24.80 -4.73 36.07
C ASN A 351 25.08 -3.90 34.80
N GLN A 352 25.21 -4.54 33.64
CA GLN A 352 25.39 -3.90 32.33
C GLN A 352 24.34 -4.34 31.31
N GLU A 353 23.13 -4.62 31.79
CA GLU A 353 21.99 -4.98 30.96
C GLU A 353 21.55 -3.81 30.07
N ILE A 354 21.20 -4.09 28.82
CA ILE A 354 20.72 -3.11 27.86
C ILE A 354 19.20 -2.99 28.00
N ASP A 355 18.71 -1.74 28.15
CA ASP A 355 17.28 -1.45 28.09
C ASP A 355 16.84 -1.37 26.62
N PHE A 356 16.00 -2.31 26.20
CA PHE A 356 15.47 -2.37 24.84
C PHE A 356 14.08 -1.76 24.69
N LEU A 357 13.47 -1.24 25.76
CA LEU A 357 12.11 -0.74 25.71
C LEU A 357 11.99 0.56 24.91
N THR A 358 12.91 1.50 25.11
CA THR A 358 12.92 2.76 24.34
C THR A 358 13.16 2.51 22.83
N PRO A 359 14.16 1.70 22.43
CA PRO A 359 14.33 1.30 21.03
C PRO A 359 13.11 0.67 20.38
N ILE A 360 12.52 -0.35 21.01
CA ILE A 360 11.41 -1.07 20.40
C ILE A 360 10.15 -0.20 20.29
N LYS A 361 9.91 0.71 21.24
CA LYS A 361 8.81 1.68 21.15
C LYS A 361 9.00 2.65 20.00
N CYS A 362 10.21 3.16 19.80
CA CYS A 362 10.55 4.04 18.68
C CYS A 362 10.34 3.32 17.35
N LEU A 363 10.84 2.08 17.25
CA LEU A 363 10.67 1.24 16.07
C LEU A 363 9.18 0.95 15.78
N LEU A 364 8.40 0.59 16.80
CA LEU A 364 6.97 0.35 16.67
C LEU A 364 6.21 1.60 16.21
N ARG A 365 6.53 2.79 16.75
CA ARG A 365 5.92 4.06 16.33
C ARG A 365 6.24 4.36 14.86
N ASN A 366 7.49 4.22 14.45
CA ASN A 366 7.88 4.40 13.05
C ASN A 366 7.14 3.41 12.13
N PHE A 367 7.08 2.14 12.53
CA PHE A 367 6.38 1.10 11.78
C PHE A 367 4.88 1.38 11.64
N ILE A 368 4.19 1.78 12.71
CA ILE A 368 2.77 2.14 12.64
C ILE A 368 2.57 3.35 11.72
N TRP A 369 3.39 4.39 11.82
CA TRP A 369 3.26 5.53 10.91
C TRP A 369 3.51 5.15 9.45
N ASP A 370 4.47 4.26 9.17
CA ASP A 370 4.68 3.77 7.81
C ASP A 370 3.49 2.93 7.31
N LEU A 371 2.85 2.13 8.16
CA LEU A 371 1.60 1.44 7.81
C LEU A 371 0.47 2.42 7.44
N ASN A 372 0.43 3.61 8.05
CA ASN A 372 -0.57 4.64 7.72
C ASN A 372 -0.32 5.31 6.35
N THR A 373 0.85 5.11 5.74
CA THR A 373 1.10 5.56 4.36
C THR A 373 0.47 4.64 3.30
N LYS A 374 -0.03 3.46 3.71
CA LYS A 374 -0.61 2.48 2.80
C LYS A 374 -2.05 2.82 2.45
N ASP A 375 -2.44 2.46 1.22
CA ASP A 375 -3.81 2.63 0.76
C ASP A 375 -4.74 1.54 1.27
N GLN A 376 -6.05 1.75 1.08
CA GLN A 376 -7.11 0.83 1.50
C GLN A 376 -6.95 -0.57 0.88
N SER A 377 -6.43 -0.65 -0.35
CA SER A 377 -6.24 -1.93 -1.07
C SER A 377 -5.14 -2.78 -0.43
N TRP A 378 -4.06 -2.15 0.01
CA TRP A 378 -2.98 -2.81 0.73
C TRP A 378 -3.48 -3.33 2.08
N ILE A 379 -4.23 -2.52 2.83
CA ILE A 379 -4.79 -2.90 4.15
C ILE A 379 -5.75 -4.08 4.00
N GLU A 380 -6.63 -4.06 3.00
CA GLU A 380 -7.55 -5.17 2.70
C GLU A 380 -6.79 -6.48 2.41
N SER A 381 -5.74 -6.40 1.59
CA SER A 381 -4.92 -7.57 1.21
C SER A 381 -4.07 -8.12 2.35
N ASN A 382 -3.68 -7.27 3.31
CA ASN A 382 -2.76 -7.61 4.41
C ASN A 382 -3.42 -7.64 5.80
N LYS A 383 -4.75 -7.74 5.87
CA LYS A 383 -5.50 -7.77 7.14
C LYS A 383 -5.04 -8.86 8.12
N ASP A 384 -4.63 -10.03 7.61
CA ASP A 384 -4.12 -11.12 8.45
C ASP A 384 -2.76 -10.80 9.08
N PHE A 385 -1.88 -10.11 8.34
CA PHE A 385 -0.62 -9.60 8.86
C PHE A 385 -0.86 -8.53 9.93
N LEU A 386 -1.72 -7.55 9.66
CA LEU A 386 -2.11 -6.52 10.64
C LEU A 386 -2.70 -7.12 11.91
N ARG A 387 -3.51 -8.17 11.79
CA ARG A 387 -4.06 -8.89 12.95
C ARG A 387 -2.96 -9.51 13.80
N LYS A 388 -1.93 -10.10 13.20
CA LYS A 388 -0.76 -10.61 13.94
C LYS A 388 -0.03 -9.49 14.67
N VAL A 389 0.20 -8.35 14.00
CA VAL A 389 0.83 -7.16 14.61
C VAL A 389 0.04 -6.69 15.83
N VAL A 390 -1.27 -6.45 15.67
CA VAL A 390 -2.16 -6.01 16.74
C VAL A 390 -2.17 -7.03 17.89
N PHE A 391 -2.26 -8.32 17.59
CA PHE A 391 -2.22 -9.38 18.59
C PHE A 391 -0.96 -9.33 19.46
N VAL A 392 0.22 -9.10 18.85
CA VAL A 392 1.50 -9.03 19.59
C VAL A 392 1.54 -7.81 20.51
N ILE A 393 1.02 -6.66 20.06
CA ILE A 393 1.18 -5.40 20.81
C ILE A 393 0.08 -5.12 21.81
N TYR A 394 -1.12 -5.67 21.61
CA TYR A 394 -2.34 -5.23 22.29
C TYR A 394 -2.36 -5.48 23.81
N ASP A 395 -1.97 -6.67 24.25
CA ASP A 395 -2.01 -7.05 25.68
C ASP A 395 -0.67 -6.75 26.40
N TYR A 396 0.30 -6.19 25.70
CA TYR A 396 1.60 -5.85 26.28
C TYR A 396 1.55 -4.47 26.94
N TYR A 397 1.58 -4.44 28.28
CA TYR A 397 1.33 -3.21 29.07
C TYR A 397 2.24 -2.04 28.67
N ASP A 398 3.50 -2.30 28.32
CA ASP A 398 4.40 -1.21 27.94
C ASP A 398 3.97 -0.54 26.63
N TYR A 399 3.18 -1.18 25.76
CA TYR A 399 2.74 -0.61 24.48
C TYR A 399 1.37 0.06 24.55
N ASP A 400 0.73 0.07 25.71
CA ASP A 400 -0.62 0.62 25.89
C ASP A 400 -0.72 2.09 25.42
N ASP A 401 0.31 2.90 25.69
CA ASP A 401 0.36 4.29 25.21
C ASP A 401 0.31 4.39 23.68
N ILE A 402 1.01 3.49 22.98
CA ILE A 402 1.08 3.47 21.53
C ILE A 402 -0.25 2.96 20.95
N VAL A 403 -0.76 1.86 21.48
CA VAL A 403 -2.00 1.23 21.04
C VAL A 403 -3.21 2.15 21.21
N GLN A 404 -3.23 2.98 22.26
CA GLN A 404 -4.30 3.95 22.49
C GLN A 404 -4.18 5.21 21.62
N THR A 405 -2.97 5.68 21.36
CA THR A 405 -2.75 7.00 20.75
C THR A 405 -2.56 6.97 19.24
N LEU A 406 -2.05 5.87 18.67
CA LEU A 406 -1.76 5.77 17.25
C LEU A 406 -2.87 5.05 16.45
N PRO A 407 -3.06 5.44 15.19
CA PRO A 407 -3.96 4.75 14.27
C PRO A 407 -3.36 3.42 13.81
N ILE A 408 -3.89 2.30 14.31
CA ILE A 408 -3.41 0.94 13.99
C ILE A 408 -4.53 -0.07 13.79
N PHE A 409 -5.78 0.31 14.11
CA PHE A 409 -6.93 -0.58 13.98
C PHE A 409 -7.68 -0.25 12.69
N PRO A 410 -7.88 -1.21 11.78
CA PRO A 410 -8.62 -0.95 10.55
C PRO A 410 -10.12 -0.77 10.83
N ASN A 411 -10.74 0.22 10.18
CA ASN A 411 -12.18 0.35 10.06
C ASN A 411 -12.74 -0.49 8.89
N GLN A 412 -14.06 -0.47 8.67
CA GLN A 412 -14.70 -1.23 7.58
C GLN A 412 -14.46 -0.65 6.17
N LEU A 413 -13.81 0.51 6.07
CA LEU A 413 -13.30 1.09 4.83
C LEU A 413 -11.80 0.82 4.63
N PHE A 414 -11.20 -0.04 5.46
CA PHE A 414 -9.78 -0.38 5.45
C PHE A 414 -8.83 0.80 5.72
N GLU A 415 -9.28 1.77 6.52
CA GLU A 415 -8.45 2.88 7.00
C GLU A 415 -8.01 2.60 8.44
N LEU A 416 -6.73 2.85 8.75
CA LEU A 416 -6.22 2.71 10.10
C LEU A 416 -6.70 3.87 10.97
N CYS A 417 -7.33 3.54 12.10
CA CYS A 417 -7.95 4.47 13.01
C CYS A 417 -7.42 4.25 14.43
N LYS A 418 -7.57 5.27 15.27
CA LYS A 418 -7.29 5.14 16.70
C LYS A 418 -8.38 4.29 17.33
N ARG A 419 -8.02 3.59 18.42
CA ARG A 419 -8.98 2.75 19.14
C ARG A 419 -10.22 3.52 19.63
N SER A 420 -10.04 4.77 20.06
CA SER A 420 -11.14 5.62 20.55
C SER A 420 -12.14 6.05 19.47
N GLU A 421 -11.75 5.99 18.20
CA GLU A 421 -12.55 6.39 17.04
C GLU A 421 -13.45 5.25 16.55
N LEU A 422 -13.17 4.01 16.98
CA LEU A 422 -13.86 2.81 16.52
C LEU A 422 -14.93 2.34 17.51
N ARG A 423 -15.92 1.66 16.95
CA ARG A 423 -17.07 1.06 17.63
C ARG A 423 -17.24 -0.38 17.17
N LEU A 424 -17.82 -1.22 18.03
CA LEU A 424 -18.10 -2.60 17.69
C LEU A 424 -19.34 -2.68 16.78
N ASP A 425 -19.28 -3.54 15.77
CA ASP A 425 -20.40 -3.83 14.87
C ASP A 425 -21.13 -5.09 15.33
N ASP A 426 -22.40 -4.96 15.76
CA ASP A 426 -23.27 -6.10 16.09
C ASP A 426 -23.98 -6.64 14.84
N ASN A 427 -23.20 -7.10 13.86
CA ASN A 427 -23.67 -7.69 12.60
C ASN A 427 -24.73 -6.82 11.87
N ILE A 428 -24.48 -5.52 11.79
CA ILE A 428 -25.35 -4.58 11.09
C ILE A 428 -25.34 -4.90 9.59
N PRO A 429 -26.50 -5.13 8.95
CA PRO A 429 -26.57 -5.40 7.51
C PRO A 429 -26.02 -4.25 6.66
N ASP A 430 -25.33 -4.56 5.55
CA ASP A 430 -24.78 -3.55 4.65
C ASP A 430 -25.85 -2.62 4.06
N ASP A 431 -26.97 -3.19 3.62
CA ASP A 431 -28.14 -2.44 3.16
C ASP A 431 -28.61 -1.37 4.18
N LEU A 432 -28.48 -1.65 5.49
CA LEU A 432 -28.87 -0.72 6.56
C LEU A 432 -27.81 0.36 6.80
N LYS A 433 -26.52 0.02 6.65
CA LYS A 433 -25.42 0.99 6.73
C LYS A 433 -25.49 2.00 5.59
N ASP A 434 -25.72 1.53 4.37
CA ASP A 434 -25.88 2.38 3.18
C ASP A 434 -27.06 3.34 3.38
N LEU A 435 -28.22 2.81 3.79
CA LEU A 435 -29.40 3.61 4.06
C LEU A 435 -29.17 4.64 5.17
N TYR A 436 -28.44 4.29 6.24
CA TYR A 436 -28.12 5.21 7.32
C TYR A 436 -27.28 6.38 6.81
N ASP A 437 -26.21 6.11 6.07
CA ASP A 437 -25.33 7.16 5.55
C ASP A 437 -26.05 8.07 4.54
N ASP A 438 -26.93 7.51 3.70
CA ASP A 438 -27.70 8.27 2.70
C ASP A 438 -28.76 9.19 3.33
N ILE A 439 -29.47 8.72 4.36
CA ILE A 439 -30.59 9.44 4.98
C ILE A 439 -30.14 10.36 6.11
N VAL A 440 -29.34 9.84 7.05
CA VAL A 440 -28.90 10.61 8.22
C VAL A 440 -27.78 11.58 7.86
N LYS A 441 -27.02 11.29 6.80
CA LYS A 441 -25.89 12.10 6.32
C LYS A 441 -24.95 12.48 7.47
N PRO A 442 -24.42 11.48 8.22
CA PRO A 442 -23.53 11.74 9.34
C PRO A 442 -22.24 12.42 8.86
N ALA A 443 -21.56 13.15 9.76
CA ALA A 443 -20.30 13.82 9.44
C ALA A 443 -19.18 12.84 9.01
N LYS A 444 -19.25 11.59 9.47
CA LYS A 444 -18.41 10.48 9.06
C LYS A 444 -19.31 9.31 8.69
N LEU A 445 -19.00 8.61 7.60
CA LEU A 445 -19.70 7.39 7.18
C LEU A 445 -19.68 6.35 8.30
N ILE A 446 -20.77 5.60 8.51
CA ILE A 446 -20.85 4.64 9.60
C ILE A 446 -19.72 3.60 9.54
N ARG A 447 -19.37 3.13 8.33
CA ARG A 447 -18.27 2.18 8.11
C ARG A 447 -16.90 2.71 8.51
N SER A 448 -16.70 4.04 8.48
CA SER A 448 -15.46 4.65 8.94
C SER A 448 -15.31 4.64 10.48
N THR A 449 -16.42 4.42 11.19
CA THR A 449 -16.48 4.40 12.66
C THR A 449 -16.60 3.00 13.24
N LEU A 450 -16.87 1.99 12.41
CA LEU A 450 -16.97 0.59 12.81
C LEU A 450 -15.63 -0.10 12.60
N VAL A 451 -15.21 -0.90 13.58
CA VAL A 451 -14.00 -1.72 13.46
C VAL A 451 -14.21 -2.82 12.40
N LEU A 452 -13.14 -3.16 11.68
CA LEU A 452 -13.13 -4.27 10.74
C LEU A 452 -13.35 -5.61 11.47
N ASP A 453 -14.04 -6.54 10.81
CA ASP A 453 -14.27 -7.87 11.34
C ASP A 453 -12.95 -8.59 11.70
N GLY A 454 -12.95 -9.34 12.80
CA GLY A 454 -11.76 -9.97 13.37
C GLY A 454 -10.90 -9.07 14.28
N PHE A 455 -11.15 -7.75 14.32
CA PHE A 455 -10.45 -6.83 15.24
C PHE A 455 -11.27 -6.41 16.46
N GLY A 456 -12.54 -6.82 16.55
CA GLY A 456 -13.45 -6.44 17.63
C GLY A 456 -12.95 -6.77 19.04
N ASN A 457 -12.27 -7.91 19.22
CA ASN A 457 -11.72 -8.32 20.51
C ASN A 457 -10.66 -7.34 21.07
N TYR A 458 -10.07 -6.49 20.22
CA TYR A 458 -9.05 -5.53 20.62
C TYR A 458 -9.64 -4.16 21.01
N ILE A 459 -10.94 -3.93 20.83
CA ILE A 459 -11.60 -2.68 21.22
C ILE A 459 -12.24 -2.87 22.62
N LYS A 460 -11.44 -2.95 23.72
CA LYS A 460 -12.03 -2.98 25.09
C LYS A 460 -12.83 -1.69 25.31
N ASP A 461 -14.00 -1.80 25.93
CA ASP A 461 -14.92 -0.70 26.26
C ASP A 461 -15.48 0.07 25.05
N GLY A 462 -15.33 -0.48 23.83
CA GLY A 462 -15.96 0.07 22.63
C GLY A 462 -17.47 0.00 22.75
N GLU A 463 -18.15 1.13 22.59
CA GLU A 463 -19.61 1.14 22.47
C GLU A 463 -20.00 0.32 21.24
N THR A 464 -20.88 -0.67 21.44
CA THR A 464 -21.43 -1.47 20.36
C THR A 464 -22.53 -0.69 19.65
N LYS A 465 -22.42 -0.55 18.33
CA LYS A 465 -23.51 -0.05 17.50
C LYS A 465 -24.41 -1.21 17.11
N TYR A 466 -25.70 -0.99 17.29
CA TYR A 466 -26.75 -1.96 17.04
C TYR A 466 -27.58 -1.52 15.85
N SER A 467 -28.08 -2.48 15.06
CA SER A 467 -28.96 -2.21 13.92
C SER A 467 -30.17 -1.33 14.29
N LYS A 468 -30.76 -1.56 15.49
CA LYS A 468 -31.83 -0.72 16.02
C LYS A 468 -31.43 0.75 16.20
N SER A 469 -30.22 1.02 16.69
CA SER A 469 -29.78 2.42 16.91
C SER A 469 -29.64 3.22 15.62
N LEU A 470 -29.24 2.56 14.52
CA LEU A 470 -29.23 3.16 13.19
C LEU A 470 -30.65 3.38 12.69
N GLY A 471 -31.51 2.36 12.83
CA GLY A 471 -32.92 2.44 12.46
C GLY A 471 -33.67 3.57 13.18
N ASP A 472 -33.53 3.68 14.51
CA ASP A 472 -34.12 4.77 15.32
C ASP A 472 -33.65 6.16 14.83
N SER A 473 -32.38 6.29 14.41
CA SER A 473 -31.84 7.54 13.86
C SER A 473 -32.44 7.88 12.50
N ILE A 474 -32.64 6.89 11.64
CA ILE A 474 -33.29 7.05 10.33
C ILE A 474 -34.78 7.41 10.51
N GLU A 475 -35.50 6.71 11.39
CA GLU A 475 -36.91 7.00 11.69
C GLU A 475 -37.11 8.40 12.24
N LYS A 476 -36.16 8.88 13.04
CA LYS A 476 -36.16 10.26 13.54
C LYS A 476 -36.07 11.27 12.39
N VAL A 477 -35.17 11.07 11.42
CA VAL A 477 -35.08 11.95 10.24
C VAL A 477 -36.39 11.96 9.47
N PHE A 478 -37.00 10.79 9.22
CA PHE A 478 -38.30 10.72 8.55
C PHE A 478 -39.38 11.48 9.33
N HIS A 479 -39.44 11.28 10.65
CA HIS A 479 -40.43 11.96 11.48
C HIS A 479 -40.27 13.48 11.52
N ASP A 480 -39.01 13.95 11.63
CA ASP A 480 -38.67 15.37 11.72
C ASP A 480 -38.91 16.11 10.40
N GLU A 481 -38.73 15.43 9.25
CA GLU A 481 -38.99 16.02 7.94
C GLU A 481 -40.49 16.14 7.64
N MET A 482 -41.27 15.07 7.84
CA MET A 482 -42.70 15.12 7.58
C MET A 482 -43.47 13.96 8.25
N PRO A 483 -44.72 14.15 8.66
CA PRO A 483 -45.54 13.04 9.16
C PRO A 483 -45.65 11.90 8.14
N LEU A 484 -45.42 10.67 8.61
CA LEU A 484 -45.56 9.43 7.82
C LEU A 484 -46.98 9.23 7.23
N THR A 485 -47.99 9.95 7.74
CA THR A 485 -49.35 9.99 7.22
C THR A 485 -49.48 10.77 5.90
N GLN A 486 -48.46 11.53 5.50
CA GLN A 486 -48.41 12.28 4.24
C GLN A 486 -47.40 11.65 3.25
N ILE A 487 -47.30 10.32 3.24
CA ILE A 487 -46.29 9.54 2.48
C ILE A 487 -46.15 9.92 1.00
N ASN A 488 -47.21 10.43 0.37
CA ASN A 488 -47.18 10.75 -1.06
C ASN A 488 -46.29 11.94 -1.40
N GLU A 489 -46.17 12.90 -0.48
CA GLU A 489 -45.35 14.11 -0.62
C GLU A 489 -44.01 13.97 0.14
N HIS A 490 -43.76 12.82 0.78
CA HIS A 490 -42.61 12.64 1.66
C HIS A 490 -41.31 12.58 0.87
N PRO A 491 -40.27 13.35 1.23
CA PRO A 491 -39.00 13.36 0.53
C PRO A 491 -38.39 11.95 0.39
N HIS A 492 -38.39 11.19 1.48
CA HIS A 492 -37.91 9.80 1.55
C HIS A 492 -38.97 8.72 1.24
N LYS A 493 -39.97 9.02 0.39
CA LYS A 493 -41.06 8.08 0.07
C LYS A 493 -40.56 6.72 -0.43
N LYS A 494 -39.53 6.72 -1.28
CA LYS A 494 -39.02 5.49 -1.91
C LYS A 494 -38.39 4.58 -0.86
N GLU A 495 -37.61 5.19 0.03
CA GLU A 495 -36.84 4.55 1.10
C GLU A 495 -37.79 3.98 2.16
N ILE A 496 -38.80 4.75 2.60
CA ILE A 496 -39.83 4.27 3.54
C ILE A 496 -40.58 3.06 2.97
N LEU A 497 -40.99 3.09 1.69
CA LEU A 497 -41.68 1.96 1.05
C LEU A 497 -40.75 0.75 0.88
N TRP A 498 -39.48 0.98 0.59
CA TRP A 498 -38.47 -0.08 0.52
C TRP A 498 -38.25 -0.73 1.90
N ILE A 499 -38.23 0.04 2.98
CA ILE A 499 -38.16 -0.48 4.36
C ILE A 499 -39.40 -1.33 4.66
N ILE A 500 -40.62 -0.86 4.34
CA ILE A 500 -41.84 -1.66 4.58
C ILE A 500 -41.79 -2.99 3.81
N LYS A 501 -41.27 -2.98 2.58
CA LYS A 501 -41.05 -4.22 1.82
C LYS A 501 -40.03 -5.12 2.52
N LYS A 502 -38.90 -4.57 2.97
CA LYS A 502 -37.86 -5.32 3.71
C LYS A 502 -38.39 -5.92 5.01
N ILE A 503 -39.27 -5.21 5.74
CA ILE A 503 -39.93 -5.75 6.94
C ILE A 503 -40.83 -6.94 6.59
N ALA A 504 -41.54 -6.89 5.45
CA ALA A 504 -42.37 -8.01 5.01
C ALA A 504 -41.54 -9.22 4.52
N ASP A 505 -40.34 -8.97 3.98
CA ASP A 505 -39.43 -10.01 3.48
C ASP A 505 -38.57 -10.64 4.61
N ASP A 506 -38.17 -9.85 5.62
CA ASP A 506 -37.35 -10.26 6.78
C ASP A 506 -37.84 -9.60 8.07
N ASP A 507 -38.41 -10.41 8.96
CA ASP A 507 -38.94 -10.00 10.27
C ASP A 507 -37.92 -9.27 11.15
N LYS A 508 -36.61 -9.43 10.95
CA LYS A 508 -35.59 -8.69 11.72
C LYS A 508 -35.69 -7.19 11.52
N TRP A 509 -36.07 -6.74 10.31
CA TRP A 509 -36.20 -5.32 9.99
C TRP A 509 -37.31 -4.65 10.80
N SER A 510 -38.33 -5.39 11.24
CA SER A 510 -39.35 -4.87 12.16
C SER A 510 -38.76 -4.39 13.50
N LYS A 511 -37.66 -5.02 13.94
CA LYS A 511 -36.95 -4.64 15.17
C LYS A 511 -36.03 -3.45 14.97
N TYR A 512 -35.57 -3.22 13.73
CA TYR A 512 -34.73 -2.08 13.38
C TYR A 512 -35.59 -0.82 13.21
N PHE A 513 -36.80 -0.96 12.68
CA PHE A 513 -37.73 0.13 12.38
C PHE A 513 -39.09 -0.05 13.08
N PRO A 514 -39.14 0.08 14.42
CA PRO A 514 -40.35 -0.18 15.20
C PRO A 514 -41.48 0.81 14.89
N THR A 515 -41.18 2.08 14.61
CA THR A 515 -42.19 3.11 14.34
C THR A 515 -42.85 2.90 12.97
N ILE A 516 -42.06 2.52 11.96
CA ILE A 516 -42.56 2.20 10.62
C ILE A 516 -43.41 0.93 10.67
N GLU A 517 -43.00 -0.11 11.41
CA GLU A 517 -43.81 -1.32 11.55
C GLU A 517 -45.16 -1.02 12.23
N GLU A 518 -45.17 -0.25 13.32
CA GLU A 518 -46.41 0.16 13.99
C GLU A 518 -47.35 0.94 13.05
N LYS A 519 -46.79 1.86 12.25
CA LYS A 519 -47.57 2.74 11.37
C LYS A 519 -47.76 2.19 9.96
N LYS A 520 -47.28 0.98 9.63
CA LYS A 520 -47.24 0.48 8.24
C LYS A 520 -48.60 0.48 7.55
N ALA A 521 -49.65 0.12 8.28
CA ALA A 521 -51.02 0.09 7.75
C ALA A 521 -51.52 1.50 7.42
N ILE A 522 -51.20 2.47 8.27
CA ILE A 522 -51.56 3.88 8.08
C ILE A 522 -50.79 4.46 6.89
N ILE A 523 -49.49 4.17 6.78
CA ILE A 523 -48.63 4.62 5.67
C ILE A 523 -49.15 4.06 4.33
N MET A 524 -49.45 2.75 4.28
CA MET A 524 -49.99 2.10 3.07
C MET A 524 -51.35 2.65 2.67
N MET A 525 -52.24 2.95 3.63
CA MET A 525 -53.54 3.57 3.35
C MET A 525 -53.41 5.04 2.93
N ALA A 526 -52.47 5.79 3.50
CA ALA A 526 -52.20 7.17 3.14
C ALA A 526 -51.63 7.32 1.72
N ARG A 527 -50.99 6.27 1.18
CA ARG A 527 -50.52 6.22 -0.21
C ARG A 527 -51.68 6.30 -1.22
N ILE A 528 -52.87 5.87 -0.83
CA ILE A 528 -54.04 5.80 -1.72
C ILE A 528 -54.87 7.08 -1.53
N SER A 529 -54.64 8.04 -2.44
CA SER A 529 -55.17 9.40 -2.33
C SER A 529 -56.59 9.55 -2.88
N ASP A 530 -56.96 8.78 -3.90
CA ASP A 530 -58.27 8.91 -4.56
C ASP A 530 -59.28 7.88 -4.03
N ASN A 531 -60.55 8.28 -3.96
CA ASN A 531 -61.62 7.45 -3.42
C ASN A 531 -62.00 6.28 -4.34
N GLU A 532 -61.73 6.38 -5.64
CA GLU A 532 -62.10 5.38 -6.64
C GLU A 532 -61.18 4.16 -6.51
N THR A 533 -59.86 4.38 -6.53
CA THR A 533 -58.85 3.34 -6.27
C THR A 533 -58.98 2.76 -4.87
N LYS A 534 -59.40 3.55 -3.88
CA LYS A 534 -59.71 3.03 -2.52
C LYS A 534 -60.83 1.98 -2.58
N ASN A 535 -61.93 2.29 -3.26
CA ASN A 535 -63.06 1.39 -3.41
C ASN A 535 -62.69 0.14 -4.22
N ASP A 536 -61.90 0.29 -5.28
CA ASP A 536 -61.42 -0.85 -6.08
C ASP A 536 -60.51 -1.76 -5.26
N LEU A 537 -59.61 -1.19 -4.44
CA LEU A 537 -58.75 -1.98 -3.57
C LEU A 537 -59.55 -2.71 -2.47
N PHE A 538 -60.58 -2.07 -1.89
CA PHE A 538 -61.48 -2.74 -0.94
C PHE A 538 -62.22 -3.90 -1.61
N SER A 539 -62.70 -3.71 -2.83
CA SER A 539 -63.34 -4.75 -3.64
C SER A 539 -62.40 -5.93 -3.90
N ILE A 540 -61.11 -5.68 -4.13
CA ILE A 540 -60.08 -6.71 -4.34
C ILE A 540 -59.71 -7.42 -3.03
N ILE A 541 -59.56 -6.70 -1.92
CA ILE A 541 -59.21 -7.26 -0.60
C ILE A 541 -60.34 -8.16 -0.08
N GLY A 542 -61.60 -7.88 -0.44
CA GLY A 542 -62.75 -8.71 -0.11
C GLY A 542 -62.85 -10.02 -0.90
N LEU A 543 -61.99 -10.24 -1.90
CA LEU A 543 -61.99 -11.47 -2.70
C LEU A 543 -61.40 -12.65 -1.91
N ASP A 544 -61.75 -13.87 -2.31
CA ASP A 544 -61.14 -15.07 -1.74
C ASP A 544 -59.66 -15.19 -2.12
N LYS A 545 -58.89 -15.90 -1.28
CA LYS A 545 -57.43 -16.04 -1.41
C LYS A 545 -56.97 -16.53 -2.79
N ARG A 546 -57.77 -17.37 -3.48
CA ARG A 546 -57.40 -17.89 -4.80
C ARG A 546 -57.51 -16.81 -5.87
N LYS A 547 -58.58 -16.00 -5.83
CA LYS A 547 -58.77 -14.88 -6.76
C LYS A 547 -57.72 -13.78 -6.57
N ILE A 548 -57.37 -13.45 -5.32
CA ILE A 548 -56.29 -12.50 -5.03
C ILE A 548 -54.95 -13.00 -5.58
N ALA A 549 -54.64 -14.30 -5.41
CA ALA A 549 -53.42 -14.89 -5.96
C ALA A 549 -53.40 -14.85 -7.50
N LEU A 550 -54.54 -15.07 -8.15
CA LEU A 550 -54.68 -14.97 -9.60
C LEU A 550 -54.44 -13.54 -10.09
N LEU A 551 -55.05 -12.54 -9.44
CA LEU A 551 -54.84 -11.12 -9.73
C LEU A 551 -53.37 -10.73 -9.53
N GLY A 552 -52.74 -11.18 -8.45
CA GLY A 552 -51.31 -10.94 -8.20
C GLY A 552 -50.37 -11.58 -9.22
N LYS A 553 -50.77 -12.69 -9.86
CA LYS A 553 -50.03 -13.31 -10.96
C LYS A 553 -50.22 -12.54 -12.27
N ILE A 554 -51.43 -12.07 -12.51
CA ILE A 554 -51.83 -11.34 -13.71
C ILE A 554 -51.23 -9.92 -13.72
N SER A 555 -51.20 -9.23 -12.57
CA SER A 555 -50.68 -7.85 -12.45
C SER A 555 -49.17 -7.71 -12.63
N ARG A 556 -48.42 -8.82 -12.53
CA ARG A 556 -46.96 -8.86 -12.75
C ARG A 556 -46.58 -9.03 -14.23
N ARG A 557 -47.56 -9.07 -15.14
CA ARG A 557 -47.33 -9.24 -16.57
C ARG A 557 -47.40 -7.90 -17.29
N ASP A 558 -46.47 -7.71 -18.22
CA ASP A 558 -46.39 -6.48 -19.04
C ASP A 558 -47.52 -6.38 -20.08
N ASP A 559 -48.21 -7.49 -20.38
CA ASP A 559 -49.24 -7.62 -21.42
C ASP A 559 -50.68 -7.67 -20.87
N LEU A 560 -50.90 -7.16 -19.65
CA LEU A 560 -52.17 -7.23 -18.92
C LEU A 560 -53.39 -6.81 -19.76
N GLU A 561 -53.33 -5.63 -20.38
CA GLU A 561 -54.44 -5.06 -21.16
C GLU A 561 -54.81 -5.96 -22.35
N ARG A 562 -53.81 -6.54 -23.02
CA ARG A 562 -54.01 -7.42 -24.17
C ARG A 562 -54.65 -8.75 -23.76
N LEU A 563 -54.28 -9.29 -22.59
CA LEU A 563 -54.83 -10.55 -22.09
C LEU A 563 -56.31 -10.43 -21.74
N ILE A 564 -56.72 -9.30 -21.16
CA ILE A 564 -58.13 -9.02 -20.85
C ILE A 564 -58.95 -8.94 -22.15
N ALA A 565 -58.48 -8.15 -23.13
CA ALA A 565 -59.19 -7.99 -24.41
C ALA A 565 -59.38 -9.32 -25.18
N LEU A 566 -58.37 -10.21 -25.17
CA LEU A 566 -58.49 -11.53 -25.79
C LEU A 566 -59.46 -12.46 -25.05
N GLY A 567 -59.50 -12.37 -23.72
CA GLY A 567 -60.43 -13.15 -22.90
C GLY A 567 -61.89 -12.74 -23.15
N GLU A 568 -62.17 -11.45 -23.26
CA GLU A 568 -63.50 -10.94 -23.59
C GLU A 568 -63.96 -11.39 -24.98
N ALA A 569 -63.09 -11.30 -25.98
CA ALA A 569 -63.40 -11.71 -27.36
C ALA A 569 -63.73 -13.21 -27.47
N ALA A 570 -63.00 -14.08 -26.75
CA ALA A 570 -63.25 -15.52 -26.74
C ALA A 570 -64.60 -15.87 -26.11
N LEU A 571 -64.98 -15.17 -25.04
CA LEU A 571 -66.26 -15.38 -24.37
C LEU A 571 -67.45 -14.96 -25.25
N GLU A 572 -67.31 -13.89 -26.01
CA GLU A 572 -68.31 -13.50 -27.00
C GLU A 572 -68.50 -14.54 -28.11
N GLU A 573 -67.42 -15.18 -28.56
CA GLU A 573 -67.48 -16.23 -29.59
C GLU A 573 -68.18 -17.50 -29.10
N GLU A 574 -67.88 -17.94 -27.88
CA GLU A 574 -68.56 -19.09 -27.24
C GLU A 574 -70.07 -18.85 -27.13
N ASN A 575 -70.48 -17.64 -26.72
CA ASN A 575 -71.89 -17.27 -26.61
C ASN A 575 -72.61 -17.29 -27.97
N ARG A 576 -71.94 -16.87 -29.06
CA ARG A 576 -72.50 -16.95 -30.42
C ARG A 576 -72.73 -18.38 -30.88
N ASN A 577 -71.79 -19.28 -30.62
CA ASN A 577 -71.89 -20.68 -31.04
C ASN A 577 -73.02 -21.43 -30.31
N ASN A 578 -73.14 -21.19 -29.00
CA ASN A 578 -74.23 -21.75 -28.19
C ASN A 578 -75.61 -21.27 -28.69
N ALA A 579 -75.70 -20.01 -29.12
CA ALA A 579 -76.92 -19.47 -29.70
C ALA A 579 -77.30 -20.20 -30.99
N ASP A 580 -76.37 -20.34 -31.95
CA ASP A 580 -76.63 -20.95 -33.27
C ASP A 580 -77.17 -22.39 -33.15
N PHE A 581 -76.61 -23.19 -32.25
CA PHE A 581 -77.12 -24.53 -31.94
C PHE A 581 -78.58 -24.52 -31.44
N ASN A 582 -78.90 -23.59 -30.52
CA ASN A 582 -80.25 -23.46 -29.99
C ASN A 582 -81.28 -23.11 -31.09
N PHE A 583 -80.94 -22.30 -32.10
CA PHE A 583 -81.87 -22.01 -33.21
C PHE A 583 -82.23 -23.25 -34.01
N LYS A 584 -81.22 -24.05 -34.39
CA LYS A 584 -81.42 -25.24 -35.22
C LYS A 584 -82.33 -26.24 -34.53
N HIS A 585 -82.08 -26.48 -33.25
CA HIS A 585 -82.91 -27.36 -32.42
C HIS A 585 -84.36 -26.86 -32.31
N THR A 586 -84.52 -25.55 -32.04
CA THR A 586 -85.83 -24.93 -31.84
C THR A 586 -86.68 -24.92 -33.12
N ILE A 587 -86.08 -24.60 -34.28
CA ILE A 587 -86.76 -24.61 -35.59
C ILE A 587 -87.21 -26.01 -35.97
N GLY A 588 -86.34 -27.02 -35.83
CA GLY A 588 -86.69 -28.41 -36.13
C GLY A 588 -87.87 -28.91 -35.30
N THR A 589 -87.85 -28.62 -33.99
CA THR A 589 -88.93 -29.00 -33.05
C THR A 589 -90.26 -28.35 -33.43
N HIS A 590 -90.24 -27.08 -33.86
CA HIS A 590 -91.46 -26.36 -34.25
C HIS A 590 -92.08 -26.89 -35.55
N ILE A 591 -91.25 -27.15 -36.57
CA ILE A 591 -91.70 -27.77 -37.83
C ILE A 591 -92.35 -29.13 -37.54
N GLU A 592 -91.73 -29.95 -36.69
CA GLU A 592 -92.28 -31.26 -36.30
C GLU A 592 -93.65 -31.10 -35.64
N LYS A 593 -93.76 -30.17 -34.68
CA LYS A 593 -95.01 -29.89 -33.97
C LYS A 593 -96.13 -29.49 -34.95
N LEU A 594 -95.89 -28.53 -35.83
CA LEU A 594 -96.91 -28.04 -36.78
C LEU A 594 -97.37 -29.11 -37.77
N ILE A 595 -96.46 -29.98 -38.24
CA ILE A 595 -96.81 -31.10 -39.12
C ILE A 595 -97.70 -32.10 -38.38
N ARG A 596 -97.34 -32.45 -37.14
CA ARG A 596 -98.14 -33.37 -36.29
C ARG A 596 -99.53 -32.79 -35.98
N GLU A 597 -99.64 -31.49 -35.76
CA GLU A 597 -100.92 -30.80 -35.53
C GLU A 597 -101.83 -30.79 -36.77
N LYS A 598 -101.27 -30.62 -37.98
CA LYS A 598 -102.05 -30.49 -39.22
C LYS A 598 -102.39 -31.81 -39.94
N ILE A 599 -101.54 -32.84 -39.83
CA ILE A 599 -101.76 -34.17 -40.44
C ILE A 599 -102.39 -35.17 -39.44
N GLY A 600 -102.19 -34.98 -38.14
CA GLY A 600 -102.70 -35.87 -37.09
C GLY A 600 -101.79 -37.07 -36.80
N PHE A 601 -102.11 -37.83 -35.73
CA PHE A 601 -101.34 -38.98 -35.21
C PHE A 601 -101.21 -40.18 -36.18
N GLU A 602 -101.73 -40.09 -37.41
CA GLU A 602 -101.65 -41.16 -38.42
C GLU A 602 -100.22 -41.37 -38.99
N LEU A 603 -99.32 -40.41 -38.78
CA LEU A 603 -97.90 -40.53 -39.14
C LEU A 603 -97.15 -41.48 -38.18
N THR A 604 -97.26 -42.79 -38.41
CA THR A 604 -96.32 -43.77 -37.84
C THR A 604 -94.97 -43.63 -38.56
N ASN A 605 -93.85 -43.63 -37.83
CA ASN A 605 -92.47 -43.48 -38.34
C ASN A 605 -92.11 -42.13 -39.01
N PHE A 606 -92.66 -41.01 -38.53
CA PHE A 606 -92.19 -39.66 -38.88
C PHE A 606 -91.20 -39.12 -37.84
N LYS A 607 -90.03 -38.65 -38.30
CA LYS A 607 -88.99 -38.04 -37.46
C LYS A 607 -88.39 -36.83 -38.18
N ILE A 608 -88.18 -35.76 -37.43
CA ILE A 608 -87.30 -34.67 -37.83
C ILE A 608 -86.02 -34.77 -37.00
N GLU A 609 -84.86 -34.81 -37.65
CA GLU A 609 -83.57 -34.91 -36.98
C GLU A 609 -82.72 -33.68 -37.30
N VAL A 610 -82.27 -32.99 -36.25
CA VAL A 610 -81.26 -31.93 -36.35
C VAL A 610 -79.89 -32.57 -36.23
N ARG A 611 -79.02 -32.38 -37.22
CA ARG A 611 -77.67 -32.94 -37.23
C ARG A 611 -76.63 -31.84 -37.08
N GLU A 612 -75.71 -32.02 -36.13
CA GLU A 612 -74.50 -31.22 -36.08
C GLU A 612 -73.53 -31.70 -37.17
N GLN A 613 -73.36 -30.87 -38.21
CA GLN A 613 -72.32 -30.94 -39.25
C GLN A 613 -71.78 -32.34 -39.65
N GLN A 614 -72.39 -32.92 -40.69
CA GLN A 614 -71.72 -33.72 -41.75
C GLN A 614 -72.78 -34.04 -42.82
N GLY A 615 -72.90 -33.21 -43.87
CA GLY A 615 -73.80 -33.54 -44.98
C GLY A 615 -74.25 -32.43 -45.93
N GLY A 616 -74.12 -31.15 -45.56
CA GLY A 616 -74.59 -30.02 -46.37
C GLY A 616 -76.03 -29.55 -46.08
N GLN A 617 -76.58 -29.95 -44.92
CA GLN A 617 -77.88 -29.54 -44.40
C GLN A 617 -77.85 -29.59 -42.86
N ASP A 618 -78.75 -28.89 -42.17
CA ASP A 618 -78.84 -28.89 -40.70
C ASP A 618 -79.99 -29.76 -40.17
N ILE A 619 -81.08 -29.90 -40.94
CA ILE A 619 -82.29 -30.64 -40.54
C ILE A 619 -82.68 -31.61 -41.66
N ILE A 620 -83.04 -32.83 -41.28
CA ILE A 620 -83.53 -33.88 -42.18
C ILE A 620 -84.95 -34.26 -41.76
N VAL A 621 -85.86 -34.33 -42.74
CA VAL A 621 -87.22 -34.80 -42.54
C VAL A 621 -87.32 -36.21 -43.12
N GLU A 622 -87.64 -37.18 -42.25
CA GLU A 622 -87.75 -38.59 -42.60
C GLU A 622 -89.19 -39.09 -42.37
N TYR A 623 -89.69 -39.86 -43.34
CA TYR A 623 -90.97 -40.54 -43.26
C TYR A 623 -90.84 -41.98 -43.78
N ASN A 624 -91.33 -42.96 -43.01
CA ASN A 624 -91.18 -44.39 -43.34
C ASN A 624 -89.73 -44.81 -43.66
N ASN A 625 -88.77 -44.32 -42.86
CA ASN A 625 -87.32 -44.53 -43.02
C ASN A 625 -86.73 -44.02 -44.35
N ASN A 626 -87.46 -43.19 -45.11
CA ASN A 626 -86.98 -42.51 -46.30
C ASN A 626 -86.84 -41.01 -46.06
N ILE A 627 -85.77 -40.42 -46.58
CA ILE A 627 -85.57 -38.97 -46.50
C ILE A 627 -86.46 -38.27 -47.53
N VAL A 628 -87.48 -37.58 -47.03
CA VAL A 628 -88.46 -36.86 -47.82
C VAL A 628 -88.07 -35.41 -48.06
N TYR A 629 -87.28 -34.81 -47.16
CA TYR A 629 -86.89 -33.39 -47.29
C TYR A 629 -85.61 -33.04 -46.53
N TYR A 630 -84.89 -32.02 -47.00
CA TYR A 630 -83.69 -31.45 -46.37
C TYR A 630 -83.86 -29.95 -46.12
N ILE A 631 -83.37 -29.46 -44.98
CA ILE A 631 -83.42 -28.04 -44.64
C ILE A 631 -82.06 -27.60 -44.09
N GLU A 632 -81.53 -26.51 -44.62
CA GLU A 632 -80.34 -25.82 -44.08
C GLU A 632 -80.79 -24.55 -43.37
N VAL A 633 -80.24 -24.27 -42.19
CA VAL A 633 -80.62 -23.13 -41.34
C VAL A 633 -79.44 -22.17 -41.20
N LYS A 634 -79.64 -20.92 -41.62
CA LYS A 634 -78.62 -19.85 -41.47
C LYS A 634 -79.16 -18.70 -40.66
N SER A 635 -78.45 -18.35 -39.59
CA SER A 635 -78.71 -17.16 -38.77
C SER A 635 -77.80 -16.00 -39.18
N ARG A 636 -78.35 -14.78 -39.26
CA ARG A 636 -77.60 -13.56 -39.61
C ARG A 636 -77.64 -12.56 -38.45
N TRP A 637 -76.50 -12.29 -37.82
CA TRP A 637 -76.40 -11.45 -36.61
C TRP A 637 -75.83 -10.05 -36.83
N ASP A 638 -75.18 -9.80 -37.96
CA ASP A 638 -74.61 -8.52 -38.34
C ASP A 638 -75.16 -8.08 -39.69
N ILE A 639 -75.65 -6.84 -39.77
CA ILE A 639 -76.22 -6.24 -40.97
C ILE A 639 -75.19 -6.10 -42.11
N ARG A 640 -73.88 -6.14 -41.79
CA ARG A 640 -72.81 -6.13 -42.79
C ARG A 640 -72.59 -7.49 -43.44
N ASN A 641 -73.00 -8.57 -42.78
CA ASN A 641 -72.80 -9.93 -43.27
C ASN A 641 -73.95 -10.34 -44.20
N SER A 642 -73.67 -11.12 -45.23
CA SER A 642 -74.70 -11.75 -46.07
C SER A 642 -74.86 -13.23 -45.68
N ILE A 643 -76.00 -13.83 -46.01
CA ILE A 643 -76.18 -15.28 -45.85
C ILE A 643 -75.30 -15.96 -46.89
N THR A 644 -74.46 -16.90 -46.44
CA THR A 644 -73.56 -17.66 -47.31
C THR A 644 -73.81 -19.14 -47.16
N MET A 645 -73.78 -19.85 -48.28
CA MET A 645 -73.80 -21.31 -48.34
C MET A 645 -72.41 -21.83 -48.69
N SER A 646 -71.97 -22.88 -48.01
CA SER A 646 -70.71 -23.56 -48.33
C SER A 646 -70.85 -24.36 -49.65
N PRO A 647 -69.73 -24.75 -50.30
CA PRO A 647 -69.76 -25.56 -51.52
C PRO A 647 -70.66 -26.80 -51.40
N LEU A 648 -70.56 -27.52 -50.27
CA LEU A 648 -71.33 -28.74 -50.00
C LEU A 648 -72.83 -28.46 -49.87
N GLN A 649 -73.21 -27.33 -49.28
CA GLN A 649 -74.62 -26.93 -49.13
C GLN A 649 -75.23 -26.57 -50.48
N MET A 650 -74.50 -25.85 -51.31
CA MET A 650 -74.93 -25.52 -52.67
C MET A 650 -75.05 -26.77 -53.54
N GLU A 651 -74.12 -27.71 -53.44
CA GLU A 651 -74.18 -28.97 -54.18
C GLU A 651 -75.39 -29.82 -53.74
N LYS A 652 -75.61 -29.95 -52.42
CA LYS A 652 -76.73 -30.71 -51.86
C LYS A 652 -78.08 -30.15 -52.30
N SER A 653 -78.21 -28.82 -52.36
CA SER A 653 -79.44 -28.15 -52.76
C SER A 653 -79.76 -28.35 -54.24
N VAL A 654 -78.74 -28.39 -55.12
CA VAL A 654 -78.92 -28.69 -56.55
C VAL A 654 -79.27 -30.16 -56.78
N ILE A 655 -78.55 -31.09 -56.13
CA ILE A 655 -78.83 -32.53 -56.25
C ILE A 655 -80.27 -32.86 -55.78
N ASN A 656 -80.73 -32.21 -54.72
CA ASN A 656 -82.05 -32.44 -54.12
C ASN A 656 -83.03 -31.29 -54.41
N LYS A 657 -82.96 -30.67 -55.60
CA LYS A 657 -83.67 -29.42 -55.92
C LYS A 657 -85.18 -29.43 -55.67
N SER A 658 -85.83 -30.59 -55.72
CA SER A 658 -87.26 -30.73 -55.47
C SER A 658 -87.63 -30.98 -54.01
N LYS A 659 -86.64 -31.15 -53.12
CA LYS A 659 -86.83 -31.51 -51.71
C LYS A 659 -85.78 -30.91 -50.76
N TYR A 660 -85.30 -29.71 -51.06
CA TYR A 660 -84.29 -29.00 -50.26
C TYR A 660 -84.66 -27.52 -50.12
N SER A 661 -84.67 -27.01 -48.88
CA SER A 661 -84.91 -25.58 -48.61
C SER A 661 -83.80 -24.94 -47.79
N LEU A 662 -83.58 -23.65 -48.05
CA LEU A 662 -82.74 -22.80 -47.20
C LEU A 662 -83.63 -21.95 -46.28
N CYS A 663 -83.56 -22.23 -44.98
CA CYS A 663 -84.21 -21.49 -43.92
C CYS A 663 -83.29 -20.39 -43.40
N CYS A 664 -83.69 -19.14 -43.58
CA CYS A 664 -82.90 -17.96 -43.23
C CYS A 664 -83.53 -17.23 -42.04
N VAL A 665 -82.76 -16.97 -40.99
CA VAL A 665 -83.21 -16.26 -39.77
C VAL A 665 -82.47 -14.92 -39.65
N ASP A 666 -83.20 -13.81 -39.68
CA ASP A 666 -82.61 -12.45 -39.58
C ASP A 666 -82.58 -11.92 -38.13
N MET A 667 -81.40 -11.94 -37.52
CA MET A 667 -81.14 -11.60 -36.12
C MET A 667 -80.39 -10.27 -35.94
N THR A 668 -80.19 -9.48 -37.00
CA THR A 668 -79.29 -8.30 -36.95
C THR A 668 -79.71 -7.24 -35.94
N ASN A 669 -81.01 -7.09 -35.73
CA ASN A 669 -81.60 -6.09 -34.82
C ASN A 669 -82.22 -6.75 -33.57
N TYR A 670 -81.88 -8.00 -33.27
CA TYR A 670 -82.38 -8.70 -32.09
C TYR A 670 -81.56 -8.30 -30.85
N LYS A 671 -82.23 -7.67 -29.87
CA LYS A 671 -81.69 -7.33 -28.53
C LYS A 671 -80.27 -6.73 -28.56
N VAL A 672 -80.03 -5.78 -29.47
CA VAL A 672 -78.70 -5.18 -29.65
C VAL A 672 -78.33 -4.36 -28.42
N GLY A 673 -77.27 -4.76 -27.72
CA GLY A 673 -76.77 -4.08 -26.52
C GLY A 673 -77.28 -4.66 -25.19
N GLU A 674 -78.13 -5.69 -25.22
CA GLU A 674 -78.61 -6.39 -24.03
C GLU A 674 -77.72 -7.61 -23.73
N THR A 675 -77.57 -7.96 -22.45
CA THR A 675 -76.73 -9.08 -21.98
C THR A 675 -77.24 -10.45 -22.43
N ASP A 676 -78.49 -10.55 -22.83
CA ASP A 676 -79.17 -11.77 -23.26
C ASP A 676 -79.35 -11.84 -24.79
N ARG A 677 -78.62 -11.01 -25.56
CA ARG A 677 -78.69 -10.95 -27.03
C ARG A 677 -78.61 -12.31 -27.73
N TYR A 678 -77.78 -13.20 -27.21
CA TYR A 678 -77.52 -14.52 -27.79
C TYR A 678 -78.39 -15.63 -27.18
N ASN A 679 -79.33 -15.29 -26.30
CA ASN A 679 -80.22 -16.27 -25.67
C ASN A 679 -81.60 -16.26 -26.34
N VAL A 680 -81.84 -17.21 -27.25
CA VAL A 680 -83.15 -17.42 -27.89
C VAL A 680 -83.73 -18.76 -27.45
N SER A 681 -84.75 -18.67 -26.60
CA SER A 681 -85.40 -19.82 -25.96
C SER A 681 -86.81 -20.11 -26.49
N ASP A 682 -87.47 -19.16 -27.17
CA ASP A 682 -88.81 -19.32 -27.74
C ASP A 682 -88.84 -18.91 -29.22
N ILE A 683 -89.30 -19.84 -30.08
CA ILE A 683 -89.40 -19.63 -31.52
C ILE A 683 -90.42 -18.56 -31.90
N ASN A 684 -91.48 -18.39 -31.10
CA ASN A 684 -92.57 -17.46 -31.42
C ASN A 684 -92.05 -16.01 -31.56
N ILE A 685 -90.96 -15.69 -30.87
CA ILE A 685 -90.32 -14.37 -30.88
C ILE A 685 -89.55 -14.11 -32.18
N ILE A 686 -89.23 -15.16 -32.93
CA ILE A 686 -88.44 -15.08 -34.17
C ILE A 686 -89.19 -15.54 -35.42
N LEU A 687 -90.45 -15.97 -35.35
CA LEU A 687 -91.21 -16.48 -36.51
C LEU A 687 -91.24 -15.49 -37.68
N GLU A 688 -91.51 -14.20 -37.41
CA GLU A 688 -91.54 -13.13 -38.43
C GLU A 688 -90.15 -12.84 -39.06
N ARG A 689 -89.08 -13.39 -38.48
CA ARG A 689 -87.69 -13.23 -38.94
C ARG A 689 -87.22 -14.42 -39.79
N ILE A 690 -88.06 -15.46 -39.93
CA ILE A 690 -87.75 -16.67 -40.67
C ILE A 690 -88.33 -16.56 -42.09
N ASN A 691 -87.48 -16.74 -43.10
CA ASN A 691 -87.90 -16.88 -44.49
C ASN A 691 -87.31 -18.16 -45.08
N VAL A 692 -88.13 -18.96 -45.77
CA VAL A 692 -87.72 -20.25 -46.32
C VAL A 692 -87.73 -20.21 -47.85
N LEU A 693 -86.59 -20.53 -48.47
CA LEU A 693 -86.42 -20.58 -49.91
C LEU A 693 -86.49 -22.03 -50.40
N ASN A 694 -87.64 -22.42 -50.94
CA ASN A 694 -87.90 -23.79 -51.43
C ASN A 694 -87.30 -24.06 -52.81
N ASP A 695 -87.07 -23.02 -53.61
CA ASP A 695 -86.56 -23.11 -54.97
C ASP A 695 -85.04 -22.85 -55.06
N ILE A 696 -84.35 -22.79 -53.92
CA ILE A 696 -82.95 -22.39 -53.83
C ILE A 696 -82.04 -23.29 -54.69
N GLY A 697 -82.32 -24.59 -54.76
CA GLY A 697 -81.60 -25.53 -55.62
C GLY A 697 -81.71 -25.16 -57.10
N GLY A 698 -82.91 -24.81 -57.59
CA GLY A 698 -83.13 -24.38 -58.96
C GLY A 698 -82.50 -23.02 -59.28
N ARG A 699 -82.45 -22.10 -58.30
CA ARG A 699 -81.77 -20.81 -58.45
C ARG A 699 -80.25 -20.95 -58.54
N ILE A 700 -79.68 -21.93 -57.84
CA ILE A 700 -78.24 -22.18 -57.81
C ILE A 700 -77.81 -23.09 -58.97
N GLU A 701 -78.67 -23.98 -59.48
CA GLU A 701 -78.38 -24.96 -60.55
C GLU A 701 -77.61 -24.35 -61.75
N PRO A 702 -77.99 -23.19 -62.32
CA PRO A 702 -77.26 -22.57 -63.43
C PRO A 702 -75.80 -22.20 -63.09
N LEU A 703 -75.53 -21.85 -61.83
CA LEU A 703 -74.20 -21.47 -61.35
C LEU A 703 -73.30 -22.70 -61.11
N LEU A 704 -73.90 -23.86 -60.83
CA LEU A 704 -73.19 -25.11 -60.52
C LEU A 704 -73.15 -26.13 -61.67
N THR A 705 -73.95 -25.96 -62.74
CA THR A 705 -74.07 -26.94 -63.83
C THR A 705 -72.72 -27.32 -64.44
N GLY A 706 -71.82 -26.35 -64.64
CA GLY A 706 -70.46 -26.62 -65.13
C GLY A 706 -69.52 -27.26 -64.09
N VAL A 707 -69.71 -26.98 -62.80
CA VAL A 707 -68.90 -27.52 -61.71
C VAL A 707 -69.29 -28.97 -61.37
N ILE A 708 -70.59 -29.29 -61.45
CA ILE A 708 -71.11 -30.64 -61.24
C ILE A 708 -70.76 -31.54 -62.43
N ALA A 709 -70.82 -31.03 -63.67
CA ALA A 709 -70.47 -31.78 -64.88
C ALA A 709 -68.96 -32.09 -65.02
N ALA A 710 -68.10 -31.34 -64.33
CA ALA A 710 -66.65 -31.54 -64.34
C ALA A 710 -66.16 -32.58 -63.33
N LYS A 711 -67.05 -33.22 -62.56
CA LYS A 711 -66.69 -34.30 -61.64
C LYS A 711 -66.55 -35.61 -62.40
N ASP A 712 -65.34 -36.15 -62.43
CA ASP A 712 -65.07 -37.50 -62.91
C ASP A 712 -65.33 -38.49 -61.75
N PHE A 713 -66.47 -39.16 -61.78
CA PHE A 713 -66.88 -40.10 -60.74
C PHE A 713 -66.08 -41.41 -60.76
N ASP A 714 -65.45 -41.77 -61.88
CA ASP A 714 -64.68 -43.01 -62.01
C ASP A 714 -63.24 -42.84 -61.50
N ASN A 715 -62.67 -41.62 -61.59
CA ASN A 715 -61.29 -41.33 -61.18
C ASN A 715 -61.17 -40.45 -59.92
N GLU A 716 -62.27 -40.11 -59.25
CA GLU A 716 -62.34 -39.26 -58.03
C GLU A 716 -61.72 -37.85 -58.18
N ILE A 717 -61.53 -37.35 -59.41
CA ILE A 717 -60.98 -36.01 -59.65
C ILE A 717 -62.09 -34.98 -59.45
N THR A 718 -61.94 -34.13 -58.43
CA THR A 718 -62.90 -33.08 -58.08
C THR A 718 -62.24 -31.70 -58.02
N LEU A 719 -63.02 -30.65 -58.31
CA LEU A 719 -62.62 -29.26 -58.14
C LEU A 719 -62.60 -28.90 -56.65
N THR A 720 -61.41 -28.68 -56.08
CA THR A 720 -61.23 -28.19 -54.71
C THR A 720 -61.08 -26.67 -54.71
N GLY A 721 -62.02 -25.95 -54.10
CA GLY A 721 -61.97 -24.50 -53.94
C GLY A 721 -63.02 -24.01 -52.95
N ASP A 722 -62.68 -22.98 -52.18
CA ASP A 722 -63.48 -22.43 -51.09
C ASP A 722 -64.53 -21.40 -51.60
N TYR A 723 -65.30 -21.80 -52.61
CA TYR A 723 -66.32 -20.93 -53.19
C TYR A 723 -67.60 -20.98 -52.35
N ARG A 724 -68.12 -19.80 -51.97
CA ARG A 724 -69.38 -19.71 -51.22
C ARG A 724 -70.46 -19.05 -52.06
N GLY A 725 -71.67 -19.58 -51.93
CA GLY A 725 -72.86 -18.99 -52.54
C GLY A 725 -73.40 -17.91 -51.62
N THR A 726 -73.25 -16.65 -52.02
CA THR A 726 -73.85 -15.53 -51.29
C THR A 726 -75.30 -15.37 -51.74
N ILE A 727 -76.24 -15.49 -50.79
CA ILE A 727 -77.67 -15.30 -51.05
C ILE A 727 -78.04 -13.87 -50.67
N PRO A 728 -78.37 -12.99 -51.63
CA PRO A 728 -78.74 -11.61 -51.34
C PRO A 728 -80.02 -11.54 -50.51
N GLN A 729 -80.10 -10.57 -49.58
CA GLN A 729 -81.28 -10.41 -48.72
C GLN A 729 -82.56 -10.14 -49.52
N SER A 730 -82.46 -9.51 -50.69
CA SER A 730 -83.59 -9.32 -51.60
C SER A 730 -84.18 -10.64 -52.08
N ILE A 731 -83.36 -11.69 -52.21
CA ILE A 731 -83.81 -13.05 -52.54
C ILE A 731 -84.40 -13.71 -51.30
N VAL A 732 -83.74 -13.61 -50.14
CA VAL A 732 -84.22 -14.18 -48.87
C VAL A 732 -85.64 -13.70 -48.53
N LYS A 733 -85.92 -12.40 -48.73
CA LYS A 733 -87.24 -11.79 -48.48
C LYS A 733 -88.35 -12.25 -49.42
N LEU A 734 -88.03 -12.91 -50.53
CA LEU A 734 -89.01 -13.53 -51.42
C LEU A 734 -89.40 -14.94 -50.96
N GLY A 735 -88.73 -15.46 -49.92
CA GLY A 735 -89.05 -16.75 -49.33
C GLY A 735 -90.42 -16.76 -48.65
N GLU A 736 -90.91 -17.97 -48.44
CA GLU A 736 -92.18 -18.21 -47.78
C GLU A 736 -92.01 -18.13 -46.25
N SER A 737 -93.12 -17.87 -45.56
CA SER A 737 -93.15 -17.98 -44.10
C SER A 737 -92.92 -19.44 -43.67
N ILE A 738 -92.47 -19.66 -42.43
CA ILE A 738 -92.29 -21.01 -41.91
C ILE A 738 -93.60 -21.82 -41.91
N ASP A 739 -94.75 -21.17 -41.69
CA ASP A 739 -96.07 -21.81 -41.71
C ASP A 739 -96.47 -22.27 -43.13
N ASP A 740 -96.19 -21.44 -44.14
CA ASP A 740 -96.43 -21.76 -45.54
C ASP A 740 -95.51 -22.89 -46.00
N PHE A 741 -94.24 -22.84 -45.59
CA PHE A 741 -93.29 -23.92 -45.82
C PHE A 741 -93.76 -25.24 -45.20
N VAL A 742 -94.28 -25.21 -43.97
CA VAL A 742 -94.84 -26.41 -43.34
C VAL A 742 -96.02 -26.96 -44.15
N ASN A 743 -96.91 -26.10 -44.65
CA ASN A 743 -98.00 -26.54 -45.53
C ASN A 743 -97.47 -27.21 -46.81
N HIS A 744 -96.42 -26.64 -47.41
CA HIS A 744 -95.73 -27.25 -48.55
C HIS A 744 -95.14 -28.62 -48.20
N LEU A 745 -94.44 -28.72 -47.07
CA LEU A 745 -93.83 -29.96 -46.60
C LEU A 745 -94.88 -31.05 -46.31
N ILE A 746 -96.04 -30.68 -45.77
CA ILE A 746 -97.20 -31.56 -45.58
C ILE A 746 -97.70 -32.13 -46.91
N GLN A 747 -97.78 -31.32 -47.96
CA GLN A 747 -98.15 -31.79 -49.30
C GLN A 747 -97.11 -32.77 -49.86
N VAL A 748 -95.82 -32.48 -49.67
CA VAL A 748 -94.74 -33.38 -50.09
C VAL A 748 -94.83 -34.72 -49.36
N ILE A 749 -95.10 -34.72 -48.04
CA ILE A 749 -95.26 -35.94 -47.25
C ILE A 749 -96.49 -36.74 -47.70
N ARG A 750 -97.63 -36.10 -48.02
CA ARG A 750 -98.83 -36.80 -48.49
C ARG A 750 -98.68 -37.44 -49.87
N ASN A 751 -97.75 -36.94 -50.69
CA ASN A 751 -97.49 -37.43 -52.04
C ASN A 751 -96.41 -38.53 -52.12
N ASN A 752 -95.72 -38.81 -51.00
CA ASN A 752 -94.76 -39.90 -50.86
C ASN A 752 -95.38 -41.03 -50.02
#